data_AF-A0A9K3Q5I7-F1
#
_entry.id   AF-A0A9K3Q5I7-F1
#
_cell.length_a   1.000
_cell.length_b   1.000
_cell.length_c   1.000
_cell.angle_alpha   90.00
_cell.angle_beta   90.00
_cell.angle_gamma   90.00
#
_symmetry.space_group_name_H-M   'P 1'
#
loop_
_entity.id
_entity.type
_entity.pdbx_description
1 polymer ?
#
loop_
_entity_poly.entity_id
_entity_poly.type
_entity_poly.pdbx_seq_one_letter_code
_entity_poly.pdbx_strand_id
1 'polypeptide(L)'
;MMNRICLVSLALLVILADIVVSEASGSRSSVSRFLEDEGGKQTPYTHGEECVPCPGTTGECVIAVKVNFFASETGYYEFEGCEGVNPTLLLTVGRTYHFDQSDKTNWFHLLGFAYEADGAHVGVDELEPGIPVNSTCADTLSCPAPMYFMDGEYQGEYSNIPDLVPIPVNPSDNFGLDAVEPLFFHPLGDWQGYGTMSVYLNYDQEYDQDLFYFCHVHDGMSGRIKLVDSDGQKLNSEDIPELPYSYHEISDFDFECGTYNLTDWKLSTDSDNGPGDMCPSFFVCSEGGVVLSSYATCVEAMNCHMMASMTTTAEGSNSALFCHQMIPHHQNAVNMAKALLHAHPDVITCDTSGPVEEGDDQAWTCVLLNILYSIINDQNYQIMDMKNALSQLGVSEFANCDVSFNGLGAQSTSISNKISKRNLQESASSSTDIVSALDCEPCTGTTGECEIKMKVNLFAGEYGYYEVEGCEGVNPTLHLNIGRTYKFDQSDISNWYHLIGFSYFPDGAHVGVDELEPGIPVNSPCADTLSCPAPMYFMDGEYQGEFSNIPDLVPIPVNASDNFGLGVVEPLFFHPIGDWQGYGTMVAYLNFDLEYDQDLFYFCHLHAGMSGRIKLKDSNGNLLSGDENVPPIEYNYDVVTGHDAECGTFGLNDYQLPNDQCPSRFVCYDLGGTLLDFVKCIDSMDCAMLDGMTTFYGGDGISVESTNDVILFIRQMIPHHQNAVNMAKALLKSGEAVCDTSGPVEEGSNVSVGCLLEPMVRAIIANQNRQIQEMESILETFGIDPKNFQSNCDFTPSAAWKQTGVESDFIIVSIGISAIAFLSGLL
;
A
#
# COMPACT_ATOMS: atom_id res chain seq x y z
N MET A 1 17.53 31.47 -68.87
CA MET A 1 17.85 32.90 -69.05
C MET A 1 18.69 33.37 -67.86
N MET A 2 19.67 34.24 -68.07
CA MET A 2 20.57 34.74 -67.02
C MET A 2 20.07 36.07 -66.44
N ASN A 3 20.16 36.24 -65.12
CA ASN A 3 20.76 37.39 -64.39
C ASN A 3 20.45 37.20 -62.89
N ARG A 4 21.37 37.13 -61.91
CA ARG A 4 22.58 37.92 -61.53
C ARG A 4 22.29 39.18 -60.68
N ILE A 5 22.94 39.19 -59.50
CA ILE A 5 23.51 40.35 -58.76
C ILE A 5 22.51 41.25 -57.98
N CYS A 6 22.83 41.82 -56.80
CA CYS A 6 23.69 41.47 -55.65
C CYS A 6 23.56 42.54 -54.52
N LEU A 7 23.99 42.21 -53.30
CA LEU A 7 24.51 43.11 -52.23
C LEU A 7 23.63 44.24 -51.61
N VAL A 8 23.23 44.02 -50.33
CA VAL A 8 23.75 44.71 -49.11
C VAL A 8 23.95 46.25 -49.16
N SER A 9 23.23 47.03 -48.32
CA SER A 9 23.76 47.53 -47.02
C SER A 9 22.91 48.61 -46.29
N LEU A 10 22.89 48.51 -44.96
CA LEU A 10 22.88 49.56 -43.90
C LEU A 10 21.80 50.68 -43.75
N ALA A 11 21.29 50.72 -42.51
CA ALA A 11 21.18 51.88 -41.58
C ALA A 11 19.98 52.86 -41.60
N LEU A 12 19.15 52.71 -40.55
CA LEU A 12 18.76 53.73 -39.54
C LEU A 12 18.57 55.21 -39.97
N LEU A 13 17.35 55.76 -39.83
CA LEU A 13 17.02 56.74 -38.76
C LEU A 13 15.49 57.07 -38.66
N VAL A 14 14.93 56.85 -37.47
CA VAL A 14 13.93 57.63 -36.68
C VAL A 14 13.10 58.75 -37.38
N ILE A 15 11.77 58.77 -37.16
CA ILE A 15 10.95 59.88 -36.55
C ILE A 15 9.42 59.65 -36.65
N LEU A 16 8.80 59.48 -35.46
CA LEU A 16 7.49 59.93 -34.93
C LEU A 16 6.10 59.76 -35.64
N ALA A 17 5.17 59.29 -34.77
CA ALA A 17 3.79 59.77 -34.53
C ALA A 17 2.57 59.11 -35.23
N ASP A 18 1.86 58.30 -34.42
CA ASP A 18 0.41 58.25 -34.16
C ASP A 18 -0.63 58.18 -35.29
N ILE A 19 -1.49 57.15 -35.22
CA ILE A 19 -2.94 57.29 -34.88
C ILE A 19 -3.64 55.90 -34.70
N VAL A 20 -4.11 55.66 -33.47
CA VAL A 20 -5.37 55.00 -33.00
C VAL A 20 -5.94 53.76 -33.71
N VAL A 21 -6.11 52.67 -32.93
CA VAL A 21 -7.30 51.79 -32.71
C VAL A 21 -6.85 50.68 -31.71
N SER A 22 -7.18 50.71 -30.42
CA SER A 22 -8.28 49.98 -29.74
C SER A 22 -8.47 48.50 -30.15
N GLU A 23 -8.62 47.49 -29.28
CA GLU A 23 -8.66 47.31 -27.81
C GLU A 23 -8.25 45.83 -27.52
N ALA A 24 -7.96 45.30 -26.31
CA ALA A 24 -8.16 45.76 -24.93
C ALA A 24 -6.89 45.50 -24.05
N SER A 25 -7.00 44.80 -22.91
CA SER A 25 -5.89 44.58 -21.94
C SER A 25 -6.05 43.31 -21.06
N GLY A 26 -4.93 42.66 -20.71
CA GLY A 26 -4.85 41.59 -19.69
C GLY A 26 -3.54 40.79 -19.80
N SER A 27 -2.50 41.20 -19.07
CA SER A 27 -1.12 40.72 -19.31
C SER A 27 -0.67 39.58 -18.39
N ARG A 28 -0.24 38.46 -18.99
CA ARG A 28 0.76 37.56 -18.38
C ARG A 28 2.17 38.10 -18.68
N SER A 29 3.00 38.34 -17.65
CA SER A 29 4.44 37.94 -17.64
C SER A 29 5.18 38.38 -16.36
N SER A 30 5.69 37.38 -15.63
CA SER A 30 7.07 37.26 -15.15
C SER A 30 7.72 38.32 -14.22
N VAL A 31 8.11 37.82 -13.03
CA VAL A 31 9.50 37.75 -12.52
C VAL A 31 10.20 39.02 -11.99
N SER A 32 10.72 38.83 -10.77
CA SER A 32 11.82 39.48 -10.05
C SER A 32 11.78 40.98 -9.71
N ARG A 33 11.65 41.22 -8.41
CA ARG A 33 12.43 42.25 -7.71
C ARG A 33 12.85 41.74 -6.33
N PHE A 34 13.99 41.04 -6.30
CA PHE A 34 14.75 40.91 -5.07
C PHE A 34 15.22 42.29 -4.63
N LEU A 35 14.96 42.63 -3.36
CA LEU A 35 15.75 43.60 -2.62
C LEU A 35 16.42 42.85 -1.49
N GLU A 36 17.67 43.22 -1.22
CA GLU A 36 18.55 42.58 -0.25
C GLU A 36 18.03 42.82 1.17
N ASP A 37 17.80 41.75 1.92
CA ASP A 37 17.92 41.76 3.38
C ASP A 37 18.53 40.43 3.84
N GLU A 38 19.43 40.46 4.82
CA GLU A 38 20.18 39.28 5.27
C GLU A 38 19.51 38.63 6.49
N GLY A 39 19.15 37.35 6.39
CA GLY A 39 18.94 36.48 7.56
C GLY A 39 17.50 36.02 7.82
N GLY A 40 17.03 35.08 6.99
CA GLY A 40 15.81 34.31 7.22
C GLY A 40 15.40 33.58 5.95
N LYS A 41 15.70 32.27 5.87
CA LYS A 41 15.06 31.42 4.86
C LYS A 41 13.60 31.27 5.28
N GLN A 42 12.65 31.65 4.43
CA GLN A 42 11.28 31.17 4.59
C GLN A 42 11.27 29.67 4.27
N THR A 43 10.65 28.88 5.15
CA THR A 43 10.20 27.54 4.79
C THR A 43 9.19 27.66 3.63
N PRO A 44 9.16 26.70 2.69
CA PRO A 44 8.26 26.78 1.54
C PRO A 44 6.78 26.61 1.93
N TYR A 45 6.51 25.92 3.05
CA TYR A 45 5.21 25.89 3.72
C TYR A 45 5.31 26.70 5.02
N THR A 46 4.42 27.68 5.19
CA THR A 46 4.21 28.37 6.46
C THR A 46 3.25 27.56 7.32
N HIS A 47 3.39 27.63 8.65
CA HIS A 47 2.61 26.81 9.57
C HIS A 47 2.25 27.54 10.87
N GLY A 48 1.11 27.20 11.47
CA GLY A 48 0.61 27.84 12.70
C GLY A 48 0.11 29.28 12.53
N GLU A 49 0.05 29.81 11.30
CA GLU A 49 -0.43 31.16 10.99
C GLU A 49 -1.86 31.38 11.51
N GLU A 50 -2.13 32.57 12.06
CA GLU A 50 -3.45 32.87 12.65
C GLU A 50 -4.51 33.05 11.57
N CYS A 51 -5.52 32.17 11.57
CA CYS A 51 -6.63 32.21 10.62
C CYS A 51 -7.96 32.45 11.32
N VAL A 52 -8.76 33.40 10.83
CA VAL A 52 -10.18 33.53 11.19
C VAL A 52 -11.00 32.87 10.06
N PRO A 53 -11.41 31.60 10.18
CA PRO A 53 -12.21 30.95 9.14
C PRO A 53 -13.58 31.65 8.97
N CYS A 54 -14.03 31.71 7.72
CA CYS A 54 -15.24 32.44 7.29
C CYS A 54 -15.35 33.88 7.84
N PRO A 55 -14.43 34.80 7.47
CA PRO A 55 -14.45 36.17 7.97
C PRO A 55 -15.70 36.93 7.51
N GLY A 56 -16.51 37.39 8.47
CA GLY A 56 -17.68 38.24 8.22
C GLY A 56 -18.97 37.53 7.79
N THR A 57 -19.02 36.19 7.78
CA THR A 57 -20.29 35.47 7.63
C THR A 57 -21.06 35.44 8.97
N THR A 58 -22.39 35.54 8.92
CA THR A 58 -23.29 35.66 10.10
C THR A 58 -24.22 34.46 10.25
N GLY A 59 -23.94 33.38 9.53
CA GLY A 59 -24.58 32.09 9.63
C GLY A 59 -23.53 30.98 9.63
N GLU A 60 -23.94 29.81 9.16
CA GLU A 60 -23.09 28.62 8.98
C GLU A 60 -21.75 28.96 8.30
N CYS A 61 -20.66 28.49 8.91
CA CYS A 61 -19.32 28.60 8.38
C CYS A 61 -18.89 27.23 7.86
N VAL A 62 -19.04 27.02 6.56
CA VAL A 62 -18.49 25.85 5.87
C VAL A 62 -17.03 26.13 5.54
N ILE A 63 -16.14 25.22 5.93
CA ILE A 63 -14.69 25.29 5.71
C ILE A 63 -14.32 23.99 5.00
N ALA A 64 -13.90 24.07 3.74
CA ALA A 64 -13.32 22.92 3.07
C ALA A 64 -11.94 22.59 3.67
N VAL A 65 -11.74 21.33 4.02
CA VAL A 65 -10.52 20.76 4.58
C VAL A 65 -9.88 19.87 3.53
N LYS A 66 -8.55 19.87 3.47
CA LYS A 66 -7.76 18.95 2.65
C LYS A 66 -6.39 18.71 3.29
N VAL A 67 -5.69 17.66 2.89
CA VAL A 67 -4.33 17.35 3.38
C VAL A 67 -3.29 17.64 2.31
N ASN A 68 -2.25 18.37 2.69
CA ASN A 68 -1.05 18.54 1.87
C ASN A 68 -0.04 17.45 2.22
N PHE A 69 -0.04 16.37 1.43
CA PHE A 69 0.89 15.24 1.58
C PHE A 69 2.37 15.66 1.52
N PHE A 70 2.70 16.78 0.88
CA PHE A 70 4.07 17.24 0.69
C PHE A 70 4.59 18.10 1.84
N ALA A 71 3.80 18.29 2.92
CA ALA A 71 4.14 19.18 4.02
C ALA A 71 4.85 18.50 5.22
N SER A 72 4.80 17.17 5.30
CA SER A 72 5.47 16.36 6.34
C SER A 72 5.50 14.86 5.95
N GLU A 73 5.88 13.97 6.88
CA GLU A 73 5.81 12.50 6.73
C GLU A 73 4.36 12.02 6.49
N THR A 74 3.41 12.42 7.32
CA THR A 74 1.97 12.08 7.23
C THR A 74 1.16 13.08 6.39
N GLY A 75 1.70 14.29 6.18
CA GLY A 75 0.99 15.44 5.61
C GLY A 75 0.51 16.40 6.69
N TYR A 76 -0.03 17.57 6.29
CA TYR A 76 -0.65 18.53 7.22
C TYR A 76 -1.94 19.10 6.61
N TYR A 77 -2.88 19.52 7.47
CA TYR A 77 -4.17 20.05 7.05
C TYR A 77 -4.05 21.46 6.45
N GLU A 78 -4.79 21.71 5.38
CA GLU A 78 -5.06 23.03 4.80
C GLU A 78 -6.57 23.31 4.89
N PHE A 79 -6.92 24.53 5.30
CA PHE A 79 -8.32 24.98 5.45
C PHE A 79 -8.60 26.10 4.45
N GLU A 80 -9.72 26.02 3.71
CA GLU A 80 -10.06 27.04 2.71
C GLU A 80 -10.20 28.44 3.35
N GLY A 81 -9.45 29.40 2.80
CA GLY A 81 -9.41 30.78 3.29
C GLY A 81 -8.33 31.06 4.35
N CYS A 82 -7.59 30.05 4.79
CA CYS A 82 -6.39 30.20 5.61
C CYS A 82 -5.11 30.24 4.76
N GLU A 83 -4.01 30.74 5.34
CA GLU A 83 -2.66 30.71 4.75
C GLU A 83 -1.83 29.64 5.45
N GLY A 84 -1.05 28.87 4.68
CA GLY A 84 -0.18 27.81 5.20
C GLY A 84 -0.89 26.50 5.53
N VAL A 85 -0.11 25.59 6.13
CA VAL A 85 -0.53 24.27 6.63
C VAL A 85 -0.62 24.29 8.16
N ASN A 86 -1.50 23.49 8.74
CA ASN A 86 -1.79 23.50 10.18
C ASN A 86 -1.90 24.93 10.80
N PRO A 87 -2.78 25.82 10.28
CA PRO A 87 -2.96 27.18 10.81
C PRO A 87 -3.54 27.20 12.22
N THR A 88 -3.25 28.25 13.00
CA THR A 88 -3.94 28.49 14.28
C THR A 88 -5.35 29.03 14.02
N LEU A 89 -6.38 28.18 14.15
CA LEU A 89 -7.77 28.55 13.91
C LEU A 89 -8.33 29.41 15.05
N LEU A 90 -8.89 30.56 14.72
CA LEU A 90 -9.53 31.50 15.66
C LEU A 90 -11.06 31.30 15.62
N LEU A 91 -11.58 30.46 16.53
CA LEU A 91 -13.00 30.06 16.55
C LEU A 91 -13.80 30.87 17.59
N THR A 92 -14.93 31.44 17.17
CA THR A 92 -15.80 32.24 18.05
C THR A 92 -16.64 31.33 18.95
N VAL A 93 -16.60 31.54 20.26
CA VAL A 93 -17.39 30.75 21.23
C VAL A 93 -18.90 30.85 20.95
N GLY A 94 -19.59 29.72 21.02
CA GLY A 94 -21.02 29.57 20.74
C GLY A 94 -21.40 29.57 19.25
N ARG A 95 -20.42 29.66 18.34
CA ARG A 95 -20.64 29.60 16.89
C ARG A 95 -20.46 28.17 16.38
N THR A 96 -21.38 27.74 15.52
CA THR A 96 -21.26 26.49 14.77
C THR A 96 -20.34 26.67 13.56
N TYR A 97 -19.36 25.77 13.45
CA TYR A 97 -18.47 25.57 12.32
C TYR A 97 -18.75 24.21 11.68
N HIS A 98 -18.68 24.14 10.36
CA HIS A 98 -18.88 22.95 9.54
C HIS A 98 -17.60 22.73 8.74
N PHE A 99 -16.90 21.64 9.02
CA PHE A 99 -15.71 21.22 8.30
C PHE A 99 -16.10 20.17 7.25
N ASP A 100 -15.96 20.52 5.98
CA ASP A 100 -16.23 19.66 4.83
C ASP A 100 -14.94 18.90 4.48
N GLN A 101 -14.97 17.57 4.57
CA GLN A 101 -13.84 16.68 4.36
C GLN A 101 -13.91 15.97 3.00
N SER A 102 -14.75 16.44 2.06
CA SER A 102 -14.98 15.80 0.76
C SER A 102 -13.76 15.79 -0.19
N ASP A 103 -12.67 16.52 0.11
CA ASP A 103 -11.44 16.40 -0.68
C ASP A 103 -10.81 15.02 -0.48
N LYS A 104 -10.48 14.32 -1.58
CA LYS A 104 -9.91 12.97 -1.57
C LYS A 104 -8.59 12.83 -0.80
N THR A 105 -7.88 13.93 -0.54
CA THR A 105 -6.69 13.92 0.32
C THR A 105 -7.02 13.69 1.79
N ASN A 106 -8.29 13.83 2.21
CA ASN A 106 -8.74 13.49 3.56
C ASN A 106 -9.03 11.99 3.75
N TRP A 107 -8.95 11.15 2.73
CA TRP A 107 -9.01 9.69 2.92
C TRP A 107 -7.82 9.26 3.82
N PHE A 108 -8.07 8.45 4.85
CA PHE A 108 -7.18 8.23 6.01
C PHE A 108 -6.88 9.46 6.89
N HIS A 109 -7.55 10.60 6.74
CA HIS A 109 -7.26 11.81 7.54
C HIS A 109 -8.52 12.45 8.18
N LEU A 110 -9.30 11.65 8.92
CA LEU A 110 -10.46 12.13 9.66
C LEU A 110 -10.07 13.17 10.72
N LEU A 111 -10.69 14.35 10.65
CA LEU A 111 -10.46 15.46 11.56
C LEU A 111 -11.06 15.20 12.95
N GLY A 112 -10.19 15.06 13.94
CA GLY A 112 -10.50 14.96 15.37
C GLY A 112 -10.33 16.28 16.11
N PHE A 113 -10.86 16.36 17.33
CA PHE A 113 -10.71 17.53 18.21
C PHE A 113 -10.40 17.11 19.65
N ALA A 114 -9.32 17.63 20.23
CA ALA A 114 -8.85 17.25 21.57
C ALA A 114 -8.45 18.45 22.43
N TYR A 115 -8.36 18.23 23.75
CA TYR A 115 -7.88 19.24 24.71
C TYR A 115 -6.35 19.36 24.74
N GLU A 116 -5.65 18.27 24.43
CA GLU A 116 -4.20 18.24 24.22
C GLU A 116 -3.89 17.79 22.78
N ALA A 117 -2.64 17.91 22.34
CA ALA A 117 -2.25 17.53 20.98
C ALA A 117 -2.26 16.00 20.79
N ASP A 118 -2.57 15.59 19.56
CA ASP A 118 -2.64 14.21 19.04
C ASP A 118 -3.71 13.30 19.65
N GLY A 119 -4.55 13.79 20.58
CA GLY A 119 -5.80 13.13 20.99
C GLY A 119 -5.65 11.65 21.34
N ALA A 120 -6.46 10.79 20.72
CA ALA A 120 -6.40 9.33 20.84
C ALA A 120 -4.97 8.76 20.91
N HIS A 121 -4.06 9.20 20.02
CA HIS A 121 -2.71 8.62 19.85
C HIS A 121 -1.85 8.66 21.11
N VAL A 122 -2.07 9.63 22.00
CA VAL A 122 -1.31 9.78 23.25
C VAL A 122 -2.13 9.47 24.50
N GLY A 123 -3.35 8.94 24.34
CA GLY A 123 -4.22 8.52 25.44
C GLY A 123 -4.69 9.68 26.31
N VAL A 124 -4.90 10.85 25.71
CA VAL A 124 -5.44 12.06 26.35
C VAL A 124 -6.91 12.25 25.98
N ASP A 125 -7.62 12.93 26.86
CA ASP A 125 -9.05 13.24 26.74
C ASP A 125 -9.36 14.07 25.47
N GLU A 126 -10.25 13.52 24.62
CA GLU A 126 -10.82 14.21 23.46
C GLU A 126 -11.99 15.13 23.80
N LEU A 127 -12.50 15.87 22.81
CA LEU A 127 -13.75 16.64 22.96
C LEU A 127 -14.95 15.70 22.88
N GLU A 128 -15.23 14.98 23.97
CA GLU A 128 -16.38 14.09 24.07
C GLU A 128 -17.55 14.69 24.87
N PRO A 129 -18.80 14.25 24.64
CA PRO A 129 -19.96 14.69 25.42
C PRO A 129 -19.81 14.45 26.93
N GLY A 130 -19.07 13.41 27.30
CA GLY A 130 -18.80 12.98 28.68
C GLY A 130 -17.56 13.59 29.34
N ILE A 131 -16.71 14.31 28.59
CA ILE A 131 -15.43 14.84 29.10
C ILE A 131 -15.55 16.34 29.41
N PRO A 132 -15.51 16.75 30.68
CA PRO A 132 -15.70 18.14 31.06
C PRO A 132 -14.37 18.86 31.26
N VAL A 133 -14.25 20.08 30.74
CA VAL A 133 -13.30 21.05 31.31
C VAL A 133 -14.03 22.05 32.20
N ASN A 134 -13.64 22.09 33.47
CA ASN A 134 -14.02 23.07 34.49
C ASN A 134 -15.54 23.29 34.70
N SER A 135 -16.40 22.40 34.20
CA SER A 135 -17.85 22.50 34.26
C SER A 135 -18.52 21.19 34.70
N THR A 136 -19.84 21.17 34.80
CA THR A 136 -20.63 19.97 35.14
C THR A 136 -21.32 19.35 33.92
N CYS A 137 -20.86 19.62 32.70
CA CYS A 137 -21.51 19.17 31.48
C CYS A 137 -21.54 17.63 31.37
N ALA A 138 -20.50 16.96 31.85
CA ALA A 138 -20.34 15.51 31.87
C ALA A 138 -21.42 14.77 32.66
N ASP A 139 -21.93 15.35 33.76
CA ASP A 139 -23.06 14.80 34.54
C ASP A 139 -24.34 14.63 33.68
N THR A 140 -24.36 15.25 32.50
CA THR A 140 -25.50 15.31 31.57
C THR A 140 -25.14 14.99 30.12
N LEU A 141 -23.94 14.44 29.86
CA LEU A 141 -23.36 14.20 28.53
C LEU A 141 -23.61 15.36 27.56
N SER A 142 -23.32 16.58 28.01
CA SER A 142 -23.60 17.83 27.29
C SER A 142 -22.36 18.72 27.11
N CYS A 143 -21.17 18.15 27.27
CA CYS A 143 -19.93 18.86 26.97
C CYS A 143 -19.81 19.09 25.46
N PRO A 144 -19.18 20.18 24.99
CA PRO A 144 -18.94 20.38 23.57
C PRO A 144 -18.14 19.23 22.97
N ALA A 145 -18.74 18.59 21.99
CA ALA A 145 -18.14 17.56 21.16
C ALA A 145 -18.37 17.86 19.68
N PRO A 146 -17.51 17.36 18.78
CA PRO A 146 -17.81 17.34 17.35
C PRO A 146 -19.07 16.47 17.09
N MET A 147 -19.74 16.72 15.96
CA MET A 147 -20.83 15.90 15.46
C MET A 147 -20.50 15.44 14.05
N TYR A 148 -20.35 14.13 13.84
CA TYR A 148 -19.94 13.55 12.55
C TYR A 148 -21.13 13.18 11.66
N PHE A 149 -21.02 13.53 10.38
CA PHE A 149 -22.05 13.37 9.35
C PHE A 149 -21.46 12.67 8.11
N MET A 150 -22.28 11.81 7.52
CA MET A 150 -22.01 11.09 6.27
C MET A 150 -23.18 11.33 5.31
N ASP A 151 -22.89 11.79 4.09
CA ASP A 151 -23.86 12.26 3.08
C ASP A 151 -24.93 13.23 3.62
N GLY A 152 -24.54 14.07 4.59
CA GLY A 152 -25.43 15.03 5.25
C GLY A 152 -26.39 14.44 6.29
N GLU A 153 -26.35 13.14 6.56
CA GLU A 153 -27.07 12.48 7.65
C GLU A 153 -26.17 12.36 8.90
N TYR A 154 -26.73 12.67 10.08
CA TYR A 154 -26.00 12.60 11.35
C TYR A 154 -25.86 11.16 11.82
N GLN A 155 -24.65 10.74 12.19
CA GLN A 155 -24.36 9.34 12.55
C GLN A 155 -24.42 9.04 14.07
N GLY A 156 -24.64 10.06 14.91
CA GLY A 156 -24.71 9.92 16.36
C GLY A 156 -26.10 10.16 16.97
N GLU A 157 -26.14 10.28 18.31
CA GLU A 157 -27.34 10.63 19.09
C GLU A 157 -27.17 11.93 19.90
N TYR A 158 -25.94 12.31 20.22
CA TYR A 158 -25.59 13.54 20.93
C TYR A 158 -25.98 14.79 20.13
N SER A 159 -26.27 15.91 20.82
CA SER A 159 -26.22 17.22 20.19
C SER A 159 -26.18 18.37 21.20
N ASN A 160 -25.31 19.35 20.95
CA ASN A 160 -25.42 20.72 21.49
C ASN A 160 -25.82 21.77 20.41
N ILE A 161 -26.17 21.33 19.19
CA ILE A 161 -26.51 22.21 18.05
C ILE A 161 -28.00 22.04 17.67
N PRO A 162 -28.95 22.61 18.44
CA PRO A 162 -30.40 22.38 18.27
C PRO A 162 -30.98 22.83 16.93
N ASP A 163 -30.25 23.68 16.18
CA ASP A 163 -30.64 24.12 14.83
C ASP A 163 -30.29 23.08 13.74
N LEU A 164 -29.40 22.12 14.02
CA LEU A 164 -29.08 20.97 13.16
C LEU A 164 -29.84 19.73 13.62
N VAL A 165 -29.62 19.30 14.86
CA VAL A 165 -30.20 18.10 15.46
C VAL A 165 -30.81 18.48 16.83
N PRO A 166 -32.06 18.12 17.14
CA PRO A 166 -32.64 18.44 18.44
C PRO A 166 -31.86 17.78 19.58
N ILE A 167 -31.52 18.54 20.63
CA ILE A 167 -30.87 18.04 21.85
C ILE A 167 -31.64 16.80 22.37
N PRO A 168 -30.97 15.66 22.59
CA PRO A 168 -31.65 14.41 22.89
C PRO A 168 -32.29 14.43 24.29
N VAL A 169 -33.43 13.75 24.43
CA VAL A 169 -34.20 13.70 25.69
C VAL A 169 -33.51 12.82 26.74
N ASN A 170 -32.83 11.77 26.29
CA ASN A 170 -31.90 10.98 27.10
C ASN A 170 -30.49 11.41 26.66
N PRO A 171 -29.60 11.82 27.57
CA PRO A 171 -28.20 12.04 27.23
C PRO A 171 -27.57 10.81 26.58
N SER A 172 -26.70 11.03 25.60
CA SER A 172 -25.94 10.00 24.89
C SER A 172 -24.52 10.50 24.68
N ASP A 173 -23.57 9.58 24.78
CA ASP A 173 -22.14 9.76 24.51
C ASP A 173 -21.82 9.49 23.04
N ASN A 174 -22.69 8.84 22.27
CA ASN A 174 -22.49 8.65 20.84
C ASN A 174 -22.59 9.99 20.07
N PHE A 175 -21.44 10.54 19.69
CA PHE A 175 -21.34 11.75 18.84
C PHE A 175 -21.13 11.46 17.34
N GLY A 176 -21.11 10.19 16.95
CA GLY A 176 -21.06 9.71 15.56
C GLY A 176 -19.67 9.32 15.04
N LEU A 177 -18.62 9.42 15.86
CA LEU A 177 -17.24 9.08 15.48
C LEU A 177 -17.10 7.59 15.12
N ASP A 178 -17.51 6.69 16.01
CA ASP A 178 -17.39 5.22 15.87
C ASP A 178 -18.07 4.67 14.59
N ALA A 179 -19.01 5.42 14.01
CA ALA A 179 -19.72 5.07 12.80
C ALA A 179 -19.07 5.62 11.51
N VAL A 180 -18.18 6.60 11.63
CA VAL A 180 -17.52 7.30 10.52
C VAL A 180 -16.03 6.97 10.42
N GLU A 181 -15.33 6.86 11.55
CA GLU A 181 -13.89 6.58 11.60
C GLU A 181 -13.48 5.27 10.90
N PRO A 182 -14.13 4.10 11.12
CA PRO A 182 -13.76 2.87 10.44
C PRO A 182 -13.80 2.98 8.90
N LEU A 183 -14.71 3.81 8.38
CA LEU A 183 -14.89 4.02 6.95
C LEU A 183 -13.68 4.73 6.30
N PHE A 184 -12.84 5.42 7.07
CA PHE A 184 -11.61 6.02 6.54
C PHE A 184 -10.52 4.99 6.22
N PHE A 185 -10.61 3.77 6.76
CA PHE A 185 -9.74 2.64 6.44
C PHE A 185 -10.25 1.76 5.29
N HIS A 186 -11.48 1.98 4.82
CA HIS A 186 -12.01 1.31 3.63
C HIS A 186 -11.32 1.81 2.35
N PRO A 187 -11.34 1.05 1.24
CA PRO A 187 -10.72 1.46 -0.02
C PRO A 187 -11.19 2.86 -0.48
N LEU A 188 -10.29 3.64 -1.09
CA LEU A 188 -10.56 5.01 -1.52
C LEU A 188 -11.83 5.15 -2.41
N GLY A 189 -12.12 4.16 -3.24
CA GLY A 189 -13.34 4.13 -4.07
C GLY A 189 -14.62 4.04 -3.23
N ASP A 190 -14.63 3.19 -2.21
CA ASP A 190 -15.76 3.00 -1.31
C ASP A 190 -15.95 4.20 -0.38
N TRP A 191 -14.84 4.75 0.15
CA TRP A 191 -14.86 5.98 0.94
C TRP A 191 -15.46 7.17 0.16
N GLN A 192 -15.12 7.31 -1.13
CA GLN A 192 -15.79 8.28 -2.03
C GLN A 192 -17.26 7.93 -2.29
N GLY A 193 -17.60 6.63 -2.32
CA GLY A 193 -18.96 6.13 -2.51
C GLY A 193 -19.92 6.42 -1.36
N TYR A 194 -19.40 6.61 -0.13
CA TYR A 194 -20.19 6.99 1.06
C TYR A 194 -20.68 8.45 1.05
N GLY A 195 -20.27 9.27 0.07
CA GLY A 195 -20.69 10.66 -0.06
C GLY A 195 -19.87 11.64 0.79
N THR A 196 -20.43 12.81 1.08
CA THR A 196 -19.71 13.87 1.81
C THR A 196 -19.51 13.50 3.28
N MET A 197 -18.25 13.33 3.69
CA MET A 197 -17.85 13.28 5.09
C MET A 197 -17.72 14.70 5.63
N SER A 198 -18.33 14.99 6.78
CA SER A 198 -18.26 16.31 7.41
C SER A 198 -18.35 16.23 8.93
N VAL A 199 -17.80 17.23 9.61
CA VAL A 199 -17.87 17.35 11.06
C VAL A 199 -18.29 18.76 11.48
N TYR A 200 -19.23 18.85 12.41
CA TYR A 200 -19.73 20.11 12.94
C TYR A 200 -19.23 20.31 14.37
N LEU A 201 -18.71 21.50 14.68
CA LEU A 201 -18.26 21.87 16.02
C LEU A 201 -18.96 23.14 16.47
N ASN A 202 -19.50 23.12 17.69
CA ASN A 202 -19.88 24.33 18.43
C ASN A 202 -19.33 24.23 19.85
N TYR A 203 -18.38 25.09 20.18
CA TYR A 203 -17.80 25.16 21.53
C TYR A 203 -18.41 26.34 22.30
N ASP A 204 -19.26 26.05 23.29
CA ASP A 204 -20.08 27.04 24.00
C ASP A 204 -19.75 27.22 25.51
N GLN A 205 -18.70 26.56 26.01
CA GLN A 205 -18.28 26.60 27.41
C GLN A 205 -17.21 27.66 27.69
N GLU A 206 -17.06 28.04 28.97
CA GLU A 206 -15.92 28.84 29.44
C GLU A 206 -14.67 27.95 29.54
N TYR A 207 -13.65 28.24 28.72
CA TYR A 207 -12.36 27.57 28.73
C TYR A 207 -11.25 28.62 28.55
N ASP A 208 -10.20 28.53 29.37
CA ASP A 208 -9.13 29.52 29.50
C ASP A 208 -7.79 29.07 28.87
N GLN A 209 -7.85 28.02 28.05
CA GLN A 209 -6.76 27.41 27.30
C GLN A 209 -7.17 27.22 25.83
N ASP A 210 -6.28 26.62 25.05
CA ASP A 210 -6.47 26.31 23.65
C ASP A 210 -6.98 24.88 23.46
N LEU A 211 -7.62 24.61 22.33
CA LEU A 211 -7.98 23.27 21.88
C LEU A 211 -7.05 22.87 20.72
N PHE A 212 -7.09 21.62 20.30
CA PHE A 212 -6.40 21.14 19.11
C PHE A 212 -7.39 20.49 18.14
N TYR A 213 -7.13 20.62 16.85
CA TYR A 213 -7.62 19.67 15.86
C TYR A 213 -6.46 18.75 15.46
N PHE A 214 -6.75 17.50 15.15
CA PHE A 214 -5.73 16.50 14.82
C PHE A 214 -6.30 15.47 13.83
N CYS A 215 -5.49 14.50 13.41
CA CYS A 215 -5.94 13.40 12.57
C CYS A 215 -6.18 12.16 13.45
N HIS A 216 -7.39 11.57 13.40
CA HIS A 216 -7.72 10.35 14.14
C HIS A 216 -6.82 9.16 13.77
N VAL A 217 -6.34 9.11 12.53
CA VAL A 217 -5.59 7.97 11.99
C VAL A 217 -4.08 8.17 12.09
N HIS A 218 -3.58 9.41 12.00
CA HIS A 218 -2.14 9.74 11.93
C HIS A 218 -1.68 10.72 13.02
N ASP A 219 -0.60 10.36 13.70
CA ASP A 219 0.06 11.20 14.71
C ASP A 219 0.83 12.38 14.10
N GLY A 220 1.28 13.32 14.95
CA GLY A 220 2.11 14.45 14.54
C GLY A 220 1.40 15.52 13.69
N MET A 221 0.11 15.36 13.41
CA MET A 221 -0.68 16.23 12.52
C MET A 221 -1.45 17.35 13.23
N SER A 222 -1.31 17.52 14.55
CA SER A 222 -2.13 18.47 15.30
C SER A 222 -1.93 19.93 14.90
N GLY A 223 -3.02 20.69 14.84
CA GLY A 223 -3.03 22.14 14.75
C GLY A 223 -3.84 22.80 15.87
N ARG A 224 -3.57 24.09 16.12
CA ARG A 224 -4.06 24.80 17.31
C ARG A 224 -5.37 25.52 17.03
N ILE A 225 -6.28 25.50 18.01
CA ILE A 225 -7.51 26.28 18.03
C ILE A 225 -7.45 27.26 19.21
N LYS A 226 -7.60 28.56 18.93
CA LYS A 226 -7.82 29.57 19.97
C LYS A 226 -9.26 30.05 19.95
N LEU A 227 -9.89 30.01 21.11
CA LEU A 227 -11.24 30.54 21.31
C LEU A 227 -11.22 32.08 21.35
N VAL A 228 -12.13 32.71 20.63
CA VAL A 228 -12.32 34.17 20.59
C VAL A 228 -13.74 34.59 21.01
N ASP A 229 -13.85 35.80 21.56
CA ASP A 229 -15.15 36.42 21.87
C ASP A 229 -15.86 36.98 20.61
N SER A 230 -17.05 37.55 20.81
CA SER A 230 -17.84 38.14 19.73
C SER A 230 -17.22 39.40 19.08
N ASP A 231 -16.23 40.01 19.73
CA ASP A 231 -15.44 41.14 19.19
C ASP A 231 -14.12 40.65 18.55
N GLY A 232 -13.92 39.33 18.44
CA GLY A 232 -12.74 38.69 17.86
C GLY A 232 -11.49 38.77 18.74
N GLN A 233 -11.63 39.04 20.04
CA GLN A 233 -10.51 39.01 20.98
C GLN A 233 -10.30 37.58 21.49
N LYS A 234 -9.05 37.11 21.50
CA LYS A 234 -8.68 35.81 22.07
C LYS A 234 -9.00 35.76 23.56
N LEU A 235 -9.64 34.68 24.01
CA LEU A 235 -9.90 34.42 25.42
C LEU A 235 -8.61 34.07 26.16
N ASN A 236 -7.73 33.31 25.51
CA ASN A 236 -6.38 33.01 25.94
C ASN A 236 -5.35 33.54 24.91
N SER A 237 -4.34 34.27 25.40
CA SER A 237 -3.26 34.81 24.56
C SER A 237 -1.97 33.99 24.59
N GLU A 238 -1.81 33.10 25.56
CA GLU A 238 -0.65 32.21 25.69
C GLU A 238 -0.92 30.89 24.93
N ASP A 239 0.11 30.16 24.51
CA ASP A 239 -0.05 28.88 23.81
C ASP A 239 -0.03 27.74 24.83
N ILE A 240 -1.21 27.42 25.37
CA ILE A 240 -1.38 26.45 26.47
C ILE A 240 -2.61 25.58 26.16
N PRO A 241 -2.50 24.24 26.13
CA PRO A 241 -1.27 23.45 26.28
C PRO A 241 -0.20 23.74 25.22
N GLU A 242 1.06 23.44 25.54
CA GLU A 242 2.19 23.52 24.59
C GLU A 242 2.04 22.41 23.53
N LEU A 243 2.36 22.68 22.26
CA LEU A 243 2.42 21.63 21.25
C LEU A 243 3.69 20.80 21.52
N PRO A 244 3.62 19.47 21.71
CA PRO A 244 4.76 18.68 22.22
C PRO A 244 5.91 18.51 21.21
N TYR A 245 5.71 18.91 19.96
CA TYR A 245 6.68 18.91 18.87
C TYR A 245 6.62 20.21 18.07
N SER A 246 7.68 20.49 17.31
CA SER A 246 7.67 21.50 16.25
C SER A 246 7.19 20.87 14.95
N TYR A 247 6.47 21.63 14.13
CA TYR A 247 6.21 21.24 12.74
C TYR A 247 7.52 21.03 11.95
N HIS A 248 7.44 20.19 10.92
CA HIS A 248 8.60 19.84 10.11
C HIS A 248 9.06 21.02 9.24
N GLU A 249 10.37 21.35 9.30
CA GLU A 249 10.99 22.30 8.36
C GLU A 249 11.50 21.56 7.12
N ILE A 250 10.75 21.64 6.02
CA ILE A 250 11.15 21.03 4.74
C ILE A 250 12.30 21.80 4.09
N SER A 251 13.33 21.06 3.67
CA SER A 251 14.52 21.60 3.01
C SER A 251 14.25 22.04 1.57
N ASP A 252 15.14 22.85 0.99
CA ASP A 252 15.05 23.25 -0.43
C ASP A 252 14.96 22.04 -1.39
N PHE A 253 15.59 20.91 -1.04
CA PHE A 253 15.64 19.70 -1.88
C PHE A 253 14.44 18.79 -1.67
N ASP A 254 14.04 18.62 -0.41
CA ASP A 254 12.85 17.86 -0.07
C ASP A 254 11.59 18.53 -0.66
N PHE A 255 11.57 19.87 -0.68
CA PHE A 255 10.56 20.64 -1.40
C PHE A 255 10.62 20.49 -2.92
N GLU A 256 11.82 20.45 -3.54
CA GLU A 256 11.98 20.23 -4.99
C GLU A 256 11.57 18.81 -5.41
N CYS A 257 11.79 17.83 -4.54
CA CYS A 257 11.46 16.42 -4.78
C CYS A 257 10.04 16.05 -4.36
N GLY A 258 9.34 16.85 -3.54
CA GLY A 258 8.07 16.48 -2.90
C GLY A 258 8.21 15.42 -1.80
N THR A 259 9.37 15.36 -1.14
CA THR A 259 9.78 14.34 -0.16
C THR A 259 9.98 14.93 1.24
N TYR A 260 10.47 14.12 2.18
CA TYR A 260 10.91 14.56 3.50
C TYR A 260 12.16 13.77 3.96
N ASN A 261 13.02 14.43 4.75
CA ASN A 261 14.22 13.86 5.40
C ASN A 261 15.33 13.29 4.47
N LEU A 262 15.37 13.64 3.17
CA LEU A 262 16.33 13.06 2.22
C LEU A 262 17.62 13.88 2.01
N THR A 263 17.75 15.05 2.62
CA THR A 263 18.84 15.98 2.29
C THR A 263 20.26 15.44 2.51
N ASP A 264 20.47 14.64 3.56
CA ASP A 264 21.80 14.06 3.86
C ASP A 264 22.12 12.82 3.01
N TRP A 265 21.13 12.31 2.26
CA TRP A 265 21.19 11.07 1.47
C TRP A 265 21.44 11.29 -0.03
N LYS A 266 21.65 12.54 -0.44
CA LYS A 266 22.00 12.88 -1.83
C LYS A 266 23.32 12.21 -2.22
N LEU A 267 23.30 11.44 -3.31
CA LEU A 267 24.51 10.90 -3.90
C LEU A 267 25.39 12.04 -4.42
N SER A 268 26.46 12.34 -3.68
CA SER A 268 27.42 13.42 -3.91
C SER A 268 28.76 12.85 -4.40
N THR A 269 29.37 13.50 -5.40
CA THR A 269 30.76 13.18 -5.78
C THR A 269 31.81 13.80 -4.86
N ASP A 270 31.42 14.72 -3.97
CA ASP A 270 32.30 15.32 -2.96
C ASP A 270 32.14 14.57 -1.63
N SER A 271 33.25 14.00 -1.14
CA SER A 271 33.34 13.08 0.01
C SER A 271 32.97 13.66 1.37
N ASP A 272 32.74 14.97 1.45
CA ASP A 272 32.69 15.70 2.72
C ASP A 272 31.26 16.05 3.15
N ASN A 273 30.24 15.87 2.30
CA ASN A 273 28.82 16.21 2.57
C ASN A 273 27.83 15.23 1.88
N GLY A 274 28.10 13.93 1.94
CA GLY A 274 27.19 12.90 1.42
C GLY A 274 27.23 11.63 2.27
N PRO A 275 26.42 10.61 1.94
CA PRO A 275 26.25 9.37 2.72
C PRO A 275 27.50 8.46 2.76
N GLY A 276 28.63 8.91 2.20
CA GLY A 276 29.89 8.19 2.19
C GLY A 276 29.75 6.82 1.55
N ASP A 277 30.23 5.80 2.24
CA ASP A 277 30.26 4.42 1.74
C ASP A 277 29.03 3.60 2.20
N MET A 278 28.00 4.25 2.75
CA MET A 278 26.76 3.61 3.26
C MET A 278 25.72 3.33 2.16
N CYS A 279 25.98 3.77 0.92
CA CYS A 279 25.11 3.55 -0.23
C CYS A 279 25.91 3.05 -1.45
N PRO A 280 25.27 2.31 -2.38
CA PRO A 280 25.79 2.09 -3.72
C PRO A 280 26.09 3.40 -4.46
N SER A 281 26.91 3.34 -5.52
CA SER A 281 27.29 4.53 -6.29
C SER A 281 26.21 5.06 -7.26
N PHE A 282 25.14 4.29 -7.46
CA PHE A 282 23.93 4.63 -8.23
C PHE A 282 22.85 3.57 -7.93
N PHE A 283 21.60 3.94 -8.16
CA PHE A 283 20.44 3.05 -8.31
C PHE A 283 19.78 3.22 -9.69
N VAL A 284 19.94 4.38 -10.33
CA VAL A 284 19.33 4.72 -11.62
C VAL A 284 20.39 4.81 -12.73
N CYS A 285 20.43 3.80 -13.59
CA CYS A 285 21.28 3.79 -14.76
C CYS A 285 20.72 4.63 -15.92
N SER A 286 21.59 5.20 -16.74
CA SER A 286 21.19 5.78 -18.04
C SER A 286 22.22 5.53 -19.13
N GLU A 287 21.79 5.63 -20.39
CA GLU A 287 22.68 5.56 -21.56
C GLU A 287 23.40 6.89 -21.76
N GLY A 288 24.62 6.84 -22.34
CA GLY A 288 25.45 8.02 -22.57
C GLY A 288 24.81 9.05 -23.51
N GLY A 289 24.07 10.00 -22.94
CA GLY A 289 23.31 11.04 -23.67
C GLY A 289 21.86 11.18 -23.24
N VAL A 290 21.32 10.24 -22.45
CA VAL A 290 20.04 10.39 -21.74
C VAL A 290 20.27 11.26 -20.51
N VAL A 291 19.42 12.28 -20.33
CA VAL A 291 19.40 13.12 -19.13
C VAL A 291 18.34 12.54 -18.20
N LEU A 292 18.70 12.29 -16.94
CA LEU A 292 17.74 11.90 -15.90
C LEU A 292 16.75 13.05 -15.65
N SER A 293 15.50 12.71 -15.36
CA SER A 293 14.50 13.66 -14.85
C SER A 293 14.89 14.15 -13.44
N SER A 294 14.20 15.19 -12.95
CA SER A 294 14.28 15.57 -11.53
C SER A 294 13.83 14.41 -10.64
N TYR A 295 12.71 13.76 -10.97
CA TYR A 295 12.21 12.57 -10.27
C TYR A 295 13.27 11.46 -10.16
N ALA A 296 13.87 11.05 -11.28
CA ALA A 296 14.94 10.06 -11.29
C ALA A 296 16.18 10.48 -10.48
N THR A 297 16.41 11.78 -10.30
CA THR A 297 17.48 12.30 -9.43
C THR A 297 17.10 12.24 -7.95
N CYS A 298 15.82 12.45 -7.62
CA CYS A 298 15.29 12.28 -6.26
C CYS A 298 15.32 10.80 -5.82
N VAL A 299 15.03 9.87 -6.74
CA VAL A 299 15.06 8.41 -6.52
C VAL A 299 16.40 7.92 -5.98
N GLU A 300 17.52 8.48 -6.47
CA GLU A 300 18.87 8.15 -5.96
C GLU A 300 19.01 8.44 -4.44
N ALA A 301 18.44 9.56 -3.96
CA ALA A 301 18.47 9.91 -2.54
C ALA A 301 17.48 9.08 -1.71
N MET A 302 16.29 8.80 -2.25
CA MET A 302 15.28 7.93 -1.63
C MET A 302 15.84 6.54 -1.36
N ASN A 303 16.44 5.92 -2.38
CA ASN A 303 16.95 4.56 -2.29
C ASN A 303 18.20 4.49 -1.41
N CYS A 304 19.04 5.53 -1.42
CA CYS A 304 20.16 5.62 -0.50
C CYS A 304 19.71 5.72 0.97
N HIS A 305 18.73 6.58 1.29
CA HIS A 305 18.15 6.66 2.63
C HIS A 305 17.61 5.30 3.10
N MET A 306 16.89 4.60 2.22
CA MET A 306 16.34 3.27 2.48
C MET A 306 17.45 2.27 2.81
N MET A 307 18.39 2.06 1.89
CA MET A 307 19.43 1.03 2.04
C MET A 307 20.29 1.25 3.28
N ALA A 308 20.63 2.48 3.62
CA ALA A 308 21.44 2.81 4.79
C ALA A 308 20.66 2.75 6.12
N SER A 309 19.35 2.99 6.08
CA SER A 309 18.51 2.89 7.29
C SER A 309 18.04 1.46 7.57
N MET A 310 17.90 0.64 6.52
CA MET A 310 17.69 -0.81 6.60
C MET A 310 18.94 -1.59 7.03
N THR A 311 20.14 -1.00 7.02
CA THR A 311 21.30 -1.65 7.62
C THR A 311 21.23 -1.53 9.14
N THR A 312 20.72 -2.58 9.80
CA THR A 312 20.34 -2.58 11.22
C THR A 312 21.03 -3.69 12.01
N THR A 313 21.06 -3.56 13.33
CA THR A 313 21.56 -4.56 14.25
C THR A 313 20.46 -5.55 14.61
N ALA A 314 20.71 -6.84 14.48
CA ALA A 314 19.80 -7.90 14.91
C ALA A 314 19.73 -7.97 16.44
N GLU A 315 18.87 -7.17 17.06
CA GLU A 315 18.57 -7.18 18.49
C GLU A 315 17.09 -7.45 18.80
N GLY A 316 16.79 -7.84 20.04
CA GLY A 316 15.42 -8.14 20.47
C GLY A 316 14.88 -9.47 19.93
N SER A 317 14.11 -9.42 18.84
CA SER A 317 13.23 -10.49 18.32
C SER A 317 13.12 -10.41 16.79
N ASN A 318 12.50 -11.40 16.13
CA ASN A 318 12.23 -11.29 14.69
C ASN A 318 11.27 -10.11 14.42
N SER A 319 10.32 -9.89 15.32
CA SER A 319 9.36 -8.76 15.28
C SER A 319 10.05 -7.41 15.37
N ALA A 320 11.06 -7.27 16.24
CA ALA A 320 11.86 -6.06 16.34
C ALA A 320 12.66 -5.81 15.05
N LEU A 321 13.39 -6.83 14.57
CA LEU A 321 14.16 -6.72 13.34
C LEU A 321 13.27 -6.41 12.12
N PHE A 322 12.09 -7.05 12.02
CA PHE A 322 11.10 -6.71 11.00
C PHE A 322 10.71 -5.23 11.06
N CYS A 323 10.34 -4.69 12.23
CA CYS A 323 9.96 -3.28 12.34
C CYS A 323 11.15 -2.34 11.99
N HIS A 324 12.36 -2.67 12.43
CA HIS A 324 13.58 -1.91 12.11
C HIS A 324 13.93 -1.90 10.61
N GLN A 325 13.57 -2.96 9.88
CA GLN A 325 13.69 -3.03 8.42
C GLN A 325 12.53 -2.30 7.71
N MET A 326 11.31 -2.57 8.14
CA MET A 326 10.10 -2.19 7.42
C MET A 326 9.71 -0.73 7.60
N ILE A 327 10.10 -0.06 8.70
CA ILE A 327 9.90 1.39 8.85
C ILE A 327 10.64 2.16 7.73
N PRO A 328 11.98 2.08 7.58
CA PRO A 328 12.68 2.81 6.52
C PRO A 328 12.32 2.33 5.10
N HIS A 329 11.92 1.06 4.95
CA HIS A 329 11.35 0.53 3.71
C HIS A 329 10.04 1.24 3.34
N HIS A 330 9.06 1.33 4.24
CA HIS A 330 7.82 2.07 3.99
C HIS A 330 8.06 3.58 3.80
N GLN A 331 9.00 4.18 4.54
CA GLN A 331 9.38 5.58 4.33
C GLN A 331 9.95 5.84 2.93
N ASN A 332 10.63 4.87 2.32
CA ASN A 332 11.04 4.96 0.92
C ASN A 332 9.83 4.96 -0.01
N ALA A 333 8.95 3.97 0.10
CA ALA A 333 7.75 3.88 -0.74
C ALA A 333 6.85 5.13 -0.65
N VAL A 334 6.59 5.64 0.56
CA VAL A 334 5.85 6.89 0.79
C VAL A 334 6.54 8.06 0.06
N ASN A 335 7.87 8.21 0.21
CA ASN A 335 8.60 9.26 -0.50
C ASN A 335 8.57 9.09 -2.03
N MET A 336 8.74 7.87 -2.55
CA MET A 336 8.67 7.61 -4.00
C MET A 336 7.28 7.95 -4.56
N ALA A 337 6.22 7.58 -3.85
CA ALA A 337 4.86 7.86 -4.25
C ALA A 337 4.55 9.37 -4.24
N LYS A 338 4.95 10.07 -3.17
CA LYS A 338 4.83 11.55 -3.09
C LYS A 338 5.64 12.22 -4.20
N ALA A 339 6.89 11.82 -4.42
CA ALA A 339 7.74 12.41 -5.43
C ALA A 339 7.17 12.26 -6.86
N LEU A 340 6.55 11.11 -7.17
CA LEU A 340 5.92 10.89 -8.47
C LEU A 340 4.66 11.77 -8.63
N LEU A 341 3.80 11.86 -7.61
CA LEU A 341 2.65 12.77 -7.60
C LEU A 341 3.07 14.25 -7.70
N HIS A 342 4.16 14.64 -7.02
CA HIS A 342 4.68 16.00 -7.03
C HIS A 342 5.28 16.40 -8.38
N ALA A 343 5.99 15.46 -9.04
CA ALA A 343 6.57 15.69 -10.36
C ALA A 343 5.51 15.78 -11.47
N HIS A 344 4.41 15.03 -11.36
CA HIS A 344 3.43 14.84 -12.45
C HIS A 344 1.95 15.08 -12.07
N PRO A 345 1.60 16.17 -11.34
CA PRO A 345 0.25 16.40 -10.81
C PRO A 345 -0.81 16.64 -11.89
N ASP A 346 -0.41 17.12 -13.07
CA ASP A 346 -1.30 17.31 -14.24
C ASP A 346 -1.47 16.02 -15.08
N VAL A 347 -0.70 14.96 -14.81
CA VAL A 347 -0.71 13.69 -15.58
C VAL A 347 -1.37 12.58 -14.77
N ILE A 348 -1.01 12.42 -13.51
CA ILE A 348 -1.53 11.37 -12.63
C ILE A 348 -2.82 11.87 -11.99
N THR A 349 -3.86 11.89 -12.81
CA THR A 349 -5.20 12.35 -12.46
C THR A 349 -6.24 11.28 -12.81
N CYS A 350 -7.37 11.36 -12.11
CA CYS A 350 -8.49 10.45 -12.31
C CYS A 350 -9.78 11.27 -12.30
N ASP A 351 -10.52 11.20 -13.41
CA ASP A 351 -11.80 11.92 -13.61
C ASP A 351 -13.02 11.08 -13.16
N THR A 352 -12.83 9.81 -12.80
CA THR A 352 -13.87 8.92 -12.26
C THR A 352 -13.88 8.98 -10.74
N SER A 353 -15.08 9.10 -10.15
CA SER A 353 -15.32 9.14 -8.71
C SER A 353 -16.13 7.93 -8.25
N GLY A 354 -15.76 7.31 -7.14
CA GLY A 354 -16.44 6.13 -6.57
C GLY A 354 -15.82 4.79 -7.00
N PRO A 355 -16.43 3.67 -6.60
CA PRO A 355 -15.97 2.33 -6.98
C PRO A 355 -16.17 2.10 -8.49
N VAL A 356 -15.30 1.26 -9.07
CA VAL A 356 -15.35 0.86 -10.49
C VAL A 356 -16.11 -0.45 -10.59
N GLU A 357 -17.00 -0.60 -11.58
CA GLU A 357 -17.72 -1.86 -11.81
C GLU A 357 -16.78 -2.91 -12.44
N GLU A 358 -17.03 -4.17 -12.13
CA GLU A 358 -16.27 -5.31 -12.66
C GLU A 358 -16.28 -5.30 -14.21
N GLY A 359 -15.10 -5.41 -14.82
CA GLY A 359 -14.93 -5.41 -16.28
C GLY A 359 -14.87 -4.03 -16.96
N ASP A 360 -14.94 -2.92 -16.23
CA ASP A 360 -14.73 -1.58 -16.80
C ASP A 360 -13.24 -1.32 -17.13
N ASP A 361 -12.97 -0.77 -18.33
CA ASP A 361 -11.64 -0.32 -18.78
C ASP A 361 -11.15 0.89 -17.94
N GLN A 362 -10.63 0.66 -16.73
CA GLN A 362 -10.08 1.75 -15.91
C GLN A 362 -8.79 2.32 -16.54
N ALA A 363 -8.71 3.65 -16.65
CA ALA A 363 -7.49 4.30 -17.12
C ALA A 363 -6.31 4.04 -16.16
N TRP A 364 -5.13 3.72 -16.72
CA TRP A 364 -3.92 3.44 -15.93
C TRP A 364 -3.55 4.58 -14.95
N THR A 365 -3.94 5.82 -15.24
CA THR A 365 -3.73 6.97 -14.34
C THR A 365 -4.60 6.90 -13.08
N CYS A 366 -5.79 6.33 -13.16
CA CYS A 366 -6.66 6.07 -12.00
C CYS A 366 -6.14 4.91 -11.15
N VAL A 367 -5.75 3.79 -11.79
CA VAL A 367 -5.10 2.65 -11.11
C VAL A 367 -3.86 3.14 -10.36
N LEU A 368 -2.96 3.84 -11.05
CA LEU A 368 -1.74 4.38 -10.45
C LEU A 368 -2.04 5.41 -9.34
N LEU A 369 -3.01 6.30 -9.51
CA LEU A 369 -3.39 7.27 -8.46
C LEU A 369 -3.84 6.56 -7.18
N ASN A 370 -4.64 5.51 -7.29
CA ASN A 370 -5.09 4.71 -6.15
C ASN A 370 -3.91 4.01 -5.45
N ILE A 371 -2.99 3.39 -6.22
CA ILE A 371 -1.75 2.81 -5.69
C ILE A 371 -0.93 3.85 -4.93
N LEU A 372 -0.73 5.04 -5.49
CA LEU A 372 0.07 6.10 -4.87
C LEU A 372 -0.58 6.64 -3.59
N TYR A 373 -1.91 6.80 -3.55
CA TYR A 373 -2.63 7.21 -2.35
C TYR A 373 -2.56 6.14 -1.26
N SER A 374 -2.78 4.86 -1.62
CA SER A 374 -2.67 3.72 -0.70
C SER A 374 -1.26 3.60 -0.11
N ILE A 375 -0.21 3.73 -0.94
CA ILE A 375 1.18 3.74 -0.44
C ILE A 375 1.40 4.90 0.54
N ILE A 376 0.91 6.11 0.24
CA ILE A 376 1.11 7.29 1.11
C ILE A 376 0.38 7.15 2.45
N ASN A 377 -0.85 6.63 2.44
CA ASN A 377 -1.70 6.60 3.62
C ASN A 377 -1.50 5.32 4.44
N ASP A 378 -1.68 4.15 3.82
CA ASP A 378 -1.64 2.84 4.47
C ASP A 378 -0.26 2.56 5.06
N GLN A 379 0.83 2.89 4.33
CA GLN A 379 2.18 2.61 4.81
C GLN A 379 2.64 3.60 5.89
N ASN A 380 2.14 4.85 5.89
CA ASN A 380 2.30 5.75 7.03
C ASN A 380 1.56 5.24 8.28
N TYR A 381 0.33 4.71 8.10
CA TYR A 381 -0.39 4.04 9.18
C TYR A 381 0.41 2.85 9.75
N GLN A 382 0.92 1.99 8.87
CA GLN A 382 1.75 0.84 9.26
C GLN A 382 3.08 1.25 9.93
N ILE A 383 3.68 2.38 9.55
CA ILE A 383 4.88 2.93 10.23
C ILE A 383 4.59 3.25 11.71
N MET A 384 3.45 3.87 12.02
CA MET A 384 3.08 4.17 13.42
C MET A 384 2.84 2.89 14.22
N ASP A 385 2.11 1.93 13.66
CA ASP A 385 1.90 0.62 14.31
C ASP A 385 3.24 -0.11 14.56
N MET A 386 4.22 -0.02 13.65
CA MET A 386 5.56 -0.57 13.88
C MET A 386 6.35 0.19 14.96
N LYS A 387 6.25 1.53 15.01
CA LYS A 387 6.84 2.33 16.11
C LYS A 387 6.21 1.95 17.47
N ASN A 388 4.90 1.73 17.51
CA ASN A 388 4.16 1.23 18.67
C ASN A 388 4.62 -0.18 19.06
N ALA A 389 4.76 -1.10 18.11
CA ALA A 389 5.30 -2.45 18.34
C ALA A 389 6.71 -2.41 18.96
N LEU A 390 7.62 -1.56 18.45
CA LEU A 390 8.96 -1.37 19.01
C LEU A 390 8.93 -0.81 20.44
N SER A 391 8.04 0.16 20.71
CA SER A 391 7.80 0.71 22.05
C SER A 391 7.32 -0.36 23.03
N GLN A 392 6.34 -1.19 22.65
CA GLN A 392 5.84 -2.31 23.46
C GLN A 392 6.88 -3.40 23.71
N LEU A 393 7.73 -3.68 22.72
CA LEU A 393 8.88 -4.59 22.85
C LEU A 393 9.99 -4.03 23.77
N GLY A 394 9.96 -2.72 24.07
CA GLY A 394 10.95 -2.06 24.92
C GLY A 394 12.33 -1.92 24.28
N VAL A 395 12.38 -1.87 22.95
CA VAL A 395 13.60 -1.68 22.16
C VAL A 395 13.68 -0.23 21.64
N SER A 396 14.84 0.14 21.07
CA SER A 396 14.99 1.44 20.38
C SER A 396 14.15 1.47 19.11
N GLU A 397 13.65 2.65 18.71
CA GLU A 397 13.06 2.86 17.38
C GLU A 397 14.10 2.65 16.26
N PHE A 398 15.36 2.97 16.53
CA PHE A 398 16.49 2.85 15.61
C PHE A 398 17.52 1.85 16.12
N ALA A 399 17.93 0.90 15.28
CA ALA A 399 18.97 -0.10 15.57
C ALA A 399 20.13 -0.06 14.55
N ASN A 400 20.29 1.05 13.83
CA ASN A 400 21.17 1.21 12.67
C ASN A 400 22.61 0.72 12.91
N CYS A 401 23.24 0.17 11.88
CA CYS A 401 24.65 -0.18 11.85
C CYS A 401 25.31 0.17 10.51
N ASP A 402 26.53 0.69 10.55
CA ASP A 402 27.24 1.11 9.34
C ASP A 402 27.70 -0.11 8.51
N VAL A 403 26.92 -0.49 7.49
CA VAL A 403 27.35 -1.41 6.43
C VAL A 403 28.00 -0.62 5.30
N SER A 404 29.16 -1.10 4.84
CA SER A 404 29.88 -0.44 3.75
C SER A 404 29.62 -1.13 2.42
N PHE A 405 29.05 -0.38 1.48
CA PHE A 405 28.81 -0.76 0.08
C PHE A 405 30.04 -0.52 -0.82
N ASN A 406 31.15 -0.03 -0.24
CA ASN A 406 32.48 0.04 -0.85
C ASN A 406 32.80 -1.27 -1.57
N GLY A 407 32.66 -1.32 -2.90
CA GLY A 407 32.85 -2.56 -3.65
C GLY A 407 32.01 -2.64 -4.92
N LEU A 408 30.75 -2.21 -4.83
CA LEU A 408 29.79 -2.08 -5.91
C LEU A 408 30.12 -0.81 -6.73
N GLY A 409 30.99 -0.98 -7.75
CA GLY A 409 32.02 0.02 -8.04
C GLY A 409 32.25 0.36 -9.52
N ALA A 410 31.21 0.31 -10.36
CA ALA A 410 31.00 1.13 -11.56
C ALA A 410 29.79 0.61 -12.34
N GLN A 411 29.10 1.50 -13.06
CA GLN A 411 27.97 1.18 -13.94
C GLN A 411 28.38 0.19 -15.05
N SER A 412 27.68 -0.94 -15.15
CA SER A 412 27.67 -1.71 -16.40
C SER A 412 26.81 -1.00 -17.43
N THR A 413 27.41 -0.49 -18.51
CA THR A 413 26.66 0.21 -19.58
C THR A 413 26.01 -0.74 -20.60
N SER A 414 25.95 -2.04 -20.31
CA SER A 414 25.12 -2.98 -21.07
C SER A 414 23.78 -3.11 -20.37
N ILE A 415 22.69 -2.96 -21.14
CA ILE A 415 21.40 -3.54 -20.75
C ILE A 415 21.64 -5.02 -20.46
N SER A 416 21.42 -5.43 -19.22
CA SER A 416 21.47 -6.83 -18.83
C SER A 416 20.08 -7.41 -19.01
N ASN A 417 19.96 -8.43 -19.86
CA ASN A 417 18.73 -9.21 -20.00
C ASN A 417 18.52 -10.07 -18.75
N LYS A 418 18.11 -9.45 -17.64
CA LYS A 418 17.52 -10.14 -16.50
C LYS A 418 16.11 -10.58 -16.92
N ILE A 419 16.02 -11.78 -17.48
CA ILE A 419 14.75 -12.51 -17.53
C ILE A 419 14.28 -12.59 -16.07
N SER A 420 13.03 -12.17 -15.79
CA SER A 420 12.47 -12.34 -14.46
C SER A 420 12.52 -13.82 -14.12
N LYS A 421 13.28 -14.19 -13.07
CA LYS A 421 13.57 -15.60 -12.78
C LYS A 421 12.34 -16.41 -12.31
N ARG A 422 11.17 -15.78 -12.25
CA ARG A 422 9.82 -16.38 -12.18
C ARG A 422 9.60 -17.62 -13.07
N ASN A 423 10.41 -17.83 -14.12
CA ASN A 423 10.35 -19.02 -14.99
C ASN A 423 11.55 -19.98 -14.94
N LEU A 424 12.55 -19.80 -14.06
CA LEU A 424 13.67 -20.75 -13.92
C LEU A 424 13.38 -21.86 -12.90
N GLN A 425 12.55 -22.79 -13.35
CA GLN A 425 12.18 -24.02 -12.65
C GLN A 425 13.40 -24.97 -12.54
N GLU A 426 14.24 -24.82 -11.50
CA GLU A 426 15.25 -25.83 -11.18
C GLU A 426 14.61 -27.08 -10.55
N SER A 427 14.93 -28.25 -11.10
CA SER A 427 14.48 -29.55 -10.59
C SER A 427 15.32 -30.00 -9.39
N ALA A 428 15.15 -29.33 -8.25
CA ALA A 428 15.85 -29.63 -7.01
C ALA A 428 15.13 -30.71 -6.19
N SER A 429 15.59 -31.97 -6.28
CA SER A 429 15.05 -33.07 -5.47
C SER A 429 15.52 -32.99 -4.01
N SER A 430 14.80 -32.25 -3.16
CA SER A 430 15.04 -32.19 -1.71
C SER A 430 13.74 -31.89 -0.95
N SER A 431 13.14 -32.94 -0.38
CA SER A 431 11.73 -33.00 -0.01
C SER A 431 11.27 -32.00 1.08
N THR A 432 10.48 -31.02 0.68
CA THR A 432 9.36 -30.44 1.48
C THR A 432 8.13 -30.14 0.61
N ASP A 433 8.13 -30.69 -0.61
CA ASP A 433 7.42 -30.23 -1.80
C ASP A 433 5.93 -29.95 -1.55
N ILE A 434 5.55 -28.66 -1.57
CA ILE A 434 4.15 -28.27 -1.74
C ILE A 434 3.80 -28.60 -3.20
N VAL A 435 2.92 -29.59 -3.39
CA VAL A 435 2.55 -30.08 -4.72
C VAL A 435 1.22 -29.47 -5.14
N SER A 436 1.17 -28.92 -6.35
CA SER A 436 -0.04 -28.31 -6.92
C SER A 436 -0.83 -29.27 -7.82
N ALA A 437 -2.13 -29.03 -7.98
CA ALA A 437 -3.02 -29.71 -8.94
C ALA A 437 -3.16 -31.24 -8.80
N LEU A 438 -2.97 -31.77 -7.59
CA LEU A 438 -3.30 -33.16 -7.27
C LEU A 438 -4.82 -33.41 -7.38
N ASP A 439 -5.21 -34.58 -7.93
CA ASP A 439 -6.61 -34.98 -8.04
C ASP A 439 -7.26 -35.12 -6.65
N CYS A 440 -8.41 -34.47 -6.44
CA CYS A 440 -9.18 -34.57 -5.22
C CYS A 440 -10.68 -34.81 -5.51
N GLU A 441 -11.28 -35.76 -4.78
CA GLU A 441 -12.74 -35.94 -4.76
C GLU A 441 -13.31 -35.45 -3.42
N PRO A 442 -13.66 -34.16 -3.30
CA PRO A 442 -14.19 -33.60 -2.07
C PRO A 442 -15.51 -34.27 -1.66
N CYS A 443 -15.75 -34.34 -0.36
CA CYS A 443 -16.94 -34.93 0.23
C CYS A 443 -17.22 -36.39 -0.17
N THR A 444 -16.19 -37.18 -0.50
CA THR A 444 -16.32 -38.63 -0.78
C THR A 444 -17.11 -39.34 0.34
N GLY A 445 -18.20 -40.03 -0.03
CA GLY A 445 -19.04 -40.79 0.91
C GLY A 445 -20.14 -40.00 1.63
N THR A 446 -20.29 -38.70 1.37
CA THR A 446 -21.42 -37.89 1.83
C THR A 446 -22.65 -38.03 0.91
N THR A 447 -23.85 -37.79 1.44
CA THR A 447 -25.11 -37.79 0.66
C THR A 447 -25.88 -36.49 0.90
N GLY A 448 -26.18 -35.75 -0.16
CA GLY A 448 -26.80 -34.43 -0.11
C GLY A 448 -25.80 -33.32 -0.39
N GLU A 449 -25.95 -32.19 0.28
CA GLU A 449 -25.04 -31.05 0.26
C GLU A 449 -23.58 -31.47 0.55
N CYS A 450 -22.62 -30.85 -0.13
CA CYS A 450 -21.20 -31.04 0.08
C CYS A 450 -20.57 -29.71 0.47
N GLU A 451 -20.04 -29.62 1.68
CA GLU A 451 -19.25 -28.48 2.15
C GLU A 451 -17.77 -28.72 1.81
N ILE A 452 -17.23 -27.83 0.99
CA ILE A 452 -15.83 -27.73 0.58
C ILE A 452 -15.27 -26.51 1.31
N LYS A 453 -14.34 -26.72 2.24
CA LYS A 453 -13.73 -25.62 2.99
C LYS A 453 -12.45 -25.17 2.30
N MET A 454 -12.43 -23.90 1.94
CA MET A 454 -11.31 -23.22 1.28
C MET A 454 -10.41 -22.56 2.33
N LYS A 455 -9.10 -22.57 2.04
CA LYS A 455 -8.06 -21.82 2.74
C LYS A 455 -7.07 -21.31 1.70
N VAL A 456 -6.18 -20.40 2.05
CA VAL A 456 -5.01 -20.04 1.24
C VAL A 456 -3.71 -20.33 1.99
N ASN A 457 -2.82 -21.08 1.35
CA ASN A 457 -1.46 -21.25 1.81
C ASN A 457 -0.58 -20.15 1.25
N LEU A 458 -0.39 -19.09 2.05
CA LEU A 458 0.44 -17.93 1.72
C LEU A 458 1.91 -18.29 1.45
N PHE A 459 2.37 -19.47 1.85
CA PHE A 459 3.74 -19.97 1.68
C PHE A 459 3.91 -20.88 0.45
N ALA A 460 2.89 -21.03 -0.39
CA ALA A 460 2.91 -21.92 -1.56
C ALA A 460 3.47 -21.28 -2.85
N GLY A 461 3.70 -19.96 -2.85
CA GLY A 461 4.17 -19.18 -4.00
C GLY A 461 4.28 -17.69 -3.66
N GLU A 462 4.42 -16.83 -4.67
CA GLU A 462 4.43 -15.36 -4.53
C GLU A 462 3.10 -14.86 -3.95
N TYR A 463 1.99 -15.29 -4.56
CA TYR A 463 0.62 -14.92 -4.19
C TYR A 463 -0.03 -15.90 -3.19
N GLY A 464 0.60 -17.07 -2.97
CA GLY A 464 -0.02 -18.21 -2.30
C GLY A 464 -1.00 -18.96 -3.20
N TYR A 465 -1.52 -20.10 -2.71
CA TYR A 465 -2.44 -20.97 -3.45
C TYR A 465 -3.53 -21.54 -2.56
N TYR A 466 -4.68 -21.89 -3.13
CA TYR A 466 -5.80 -22.45 -2.38
C TYR A 466 -5.48 -23.85 -1.84
N GLU A 467 -5.85 -24.09 -0.58
CA GLU A 467 -5.95 -25.42 0.03
C GLU A 467 -7.42 -25.77 0.23
N VAL A 468 -7.74 -27.07 0.15
CA VAL A 468 -9.09 -27.59 0.34
C VAL A 468 -9.08 -28.64 1.45
N GLU A 469 -9.92 -28.47 2.48
CA GLU A 469 -9.94 -29.39 3.63
C GLU A 469 -10.23 -30.84 3.20
N GLY A 470 -9.26 -31.73 3.42
CA GLY A 470 -9.34 -33.15 3.04
C GLY A 470 -8.72 -33.50 1.69
N CYS A 471 -8.23 -32.53 0.93
CA CYS A 471 -7.37 -32.74 -0.23
C CYS A 471 -5.88 -32.75 0.17
N GLU A 472 -5.01 -33.28 -0.70
CA GLU A 472 -3.56 -33.20 -0.57
C GLU A 472 -3.04 -32.12 -1.52
N GLY A 473 -2.08 -31.30 -1.07
CA GLY A 473 -1.48 -30.24 -1.87
C GLY A 473 -2.34 -28.97 -2.00
N VAL A 474 -1.92 -28.10 -2.93
CA VAL A 474 -2.55 -26.81 -3.23
C VAL A 474 -3.15 -26.79 -4.64
N ASN A 475 -4.09 -25.87 -4.90
CA ASN A 475 -4.89 -25.78 -6.13
C ASN A 475 -5.31 -27.16 -6.68
N PRO A 476 -5.88 -28.07 -5.86
CA PRO A 476 -6.20 -29.44 -6.27
C PRO A 476 -7.18 -29.48 -7.45
N THR A 477 -7.05 -30.51 -8.29
CA THR A 477 -8.01 -30.78 -9.37
C THR A 477 -9.27 -31.41 -8.77
N LEU A 478 -10.36 -30.64 -8.67
CA LEU A 478 -11.59 -31.06 -8.00
C LEU A 478 -12.49 -31.89 -8.92
N HIS A 479 -12.85 -33.10 -8.50
CA HIS A 479 -13.73 -34.01 -9.24
C HIS A 479 -15.18 -33.90 -8.74
N LEU A 480 -15.98 -33.05 -9.39
CA LEU A 480 -17.35 -32.71 -8.98
C LEU A 480 -18.40 -33.44 -9.85
N ASN A 481 -19.53 -33.85 -9.27
CA ASN A 481 -20.62 -34.51 -10.02
C ASN A 481 -21.63 -33.48 -10.52
N ILE A 482 -22.07 -33.59 -11.78
CA ILE A 482 -23.09 -32.69 -12.34
C ILE A 482 -24.43 -32.81 -11.60
N GLY A 483 -25.16 -31.71 -11.51
CA GLY A 483 -26.47 -31.60 -10.85
C GLY A 483 -26.43 -31.69 -9.31
N ARG A 484 -25.24 -31.81 -8.70
CA ARG A 484 -25.07 -31.74 -7.25
C ARG A 484 -24.72 -30.32 -6.83
N THR A 485 -25.35 -29.84 -5.76
CA THR A 485 -24.97 -28.59 -5.10
C THR A 485 -23.73 -28.78 -4.22
N TYR A 486 -22.76 -27.90 -4.42
CA TYR A 486 -21.53 -27.77 -3.65
C TYR A 486 -21.53 -26.41 -2.95
N LYS A 487 -21.11 -26.39 -1.68
CA LYS A 487 -20.97 -25.21 -0.82
C LYS A 487 -19.47 -24.96 -0.62
N PHE A 488 -18.93 -23.88 -1.15
CA PHE A 488 -17.56 -23.45 -0.93
C PHE A 488 -17.53 -22.46 0.25
N ASP A 489 -17.05 -22.92 1.39
CA ASP A 489 -16.92 -22.15 2.64
C ASP A 489 -15.56 -21.46 2.68
N GLN A 490 -15.57 -20.13 2.73
CA GLN A 490 -14.38 -19.27 2.73
C GLN A 490 -14.11 -18.64 4.11
N SER A 491 -14.79 -19.10 5.17
CA SER A 491 -14.74 -18.49 6.50
C SER A 491 -13.38 -18.63 7.24
N ASP A 492 -12.37 -19.26 6.62
CA ASP A 492 -11.00 -19.24 7.14
C ASP A 492 -10.34 -17.90 6.83
N ILE A 493 -9.67 -17.30 7.84
CA ILE A 493 -9.00 -15.99 7.75
C ILE A 493 -8.00 -15.88 6.59
N SER A 494 -7.43 -17.00 6.14
CA SER A 494 -6.54 -17.01 4.98
C SER A 494 -7.22 -16.67 3.65
N ASN A 495 -8.55 -16.72 3.55
CA ASN A 495 -9.28 -16.30 2.36
C ASN A 495 -9.59 -14.79 2.32
N TRP A 496 -9.26 -14.00 3.36
CA TRP A 496 -9.31 -12.54 3.24
C TRP A 496 -8.42 -12.11 2.07
N TYR A 497 -8.90 -11.20 1.23
CA TYR A 497 -8.29 -10.84 -0.05
C TYR A 497 -8.20 -11.97 -1.11
N HIS A 498 -8.90 -13.09 -0.93
CA HIS A 498 -8.89 -14.23 -1.86
C HIS A 498 -10.27 -14.84 -2.12
N LEU A 499 -11.24 -14.02 -2.56
CA LEU A 499 -12.57 -14.48 -2.99
C LEU A 499 -12.47 -15.49 -4.14
N ILE A 500 -13.15 -16.64 -4.01
CA ILE A 500 -13.26 -17.66 -5.04
C ILE A 500 -14.21 -17.23 -6.16
N GLY A 501 -13.67 -17.09 -7.37
CA GLY A 501 -14.41 -16.98 -8.63
C GLY A 501 -14.52 -18.34 -9.34
N PHE A 502 -15.39 -18.44 -10.34
CA PHE A 502 -15.54 -19.64 -11.18
C PHE A 502 -15.65 -19.27 -12.65
N SER A 503 -14.83 -19.88 -13.51
CA SER A 503 -14.71 -19.49 -14.92
C SER A 503 -14.60 -20.68 -15.87
N TYR A 504 -14.88 -20.44 -17.16
CA TYR A 504 -14.70 -21.44 -18.22
C TYR A 504 -13.24 -21.56 -18.70
N PHE A 505 -12.40 -20.58 -18.35
CA PHE A 505 -10.99 -20.50 -18.71
C PHE A 505 -10.15 -20.07 -17.49
N PRO A 506 -8.85 -20.44 -17.41
CA PRO A 506 -8.00 -20.03 -16.29
C PRO A 506 -7.97 -18.51 -16.12
N ASP A 507 -7.89 -18.09 -14.86
CA ASP A 507 -7.73 -16.73 -14.32
C ASP A 507 -8.88 -15.75 -14.58
N GLY A 508 -9.94 -16.15 -15.28
CA GLY A 508 -11.23 -15.44 -15.29
C GLY A 508 -11.11 -13.93 -15.57
N ALA A 509 -11.66 -13.11 -14.68
CA ALA A 509 -11.62 -11.66 -14.67
C ALA A 509 -10.25 -11.06 -15.08
N HIS A 510 -9.14 -11.65 -14.62
CA HIS A 510 -7.78 -11.14 -14.86
C HIS A 510 -7.31 -11.21 -16.31
N VAL A 511 -7.97 -12.01 -17.16
CA VAL A 511 -7.59 -12.19 -18.57
C VAL A 511 -8.72 -11.90 -19.56
N GLY A 512 -9.83 -11.31 -19.10
CA GLY A 512 -10.94 -10.87 -19.95
C GLY A 512 -11.64 -12.03 -20.67
N VAL A 513 -11.84 -13.15 -19.97
CA VAL A 513 -12.49 -14.36 -20.47
C VAL A 513 -13.79 -14.65 -19.73
N ASP A 514 -14.70 -15.36 -20.40
CA ASP A 514 -16.01 -15.75 -19.90
C ASP A 514 -15.97 -16.47 -18.51
N GLU A 515 -16.54 -15.79 -17.50
CA GLU A 515 -16.87 -16.31 -16.16
C GLU A 515 -18.09 -17.26 -16.20
N LEU A 516 -18.39 -17.93 -15.08
CA LEU A 516 -19.65 -18.66 -14.90
C LEU A 516 -20.76 -17.69 -14.47
N GLU A 517 -21.31 -16.95 -15.42
CA GLU A 517 -22.43 -16.03 -15.21
C GLU A 517 -23.77 -16.61 -15.69
N PRO A 518 -24.92 -16.19 -15.12
CA PRO A 518 -26.24 -16.65 -15.58
C PRO A 518 -26.52 -16.38 -17.07
N GLY A 519 -25.99 -15.27 -17.59
CA GLY A 519 -26.08 -14.82 -18.98
C GLY A 519 -25.01 -15.35 -19.93
N ILE A 520 -23.98 -16.07 -19.47
CA ILE A 520 -22.88 -16.56 -20.31
C ILE A 520 -23.09 -18.06 -20.65
N PRO A 521 -23.33 -18.41 -21.94
CA PRO A 521 -23.62 -19.78 -22.32
C PRO A 521 -22.39 -20.52 -22.86
N VAL A 522 -22.17 -21.75 -22.37
CA VAL A 522 -21.33 -22.72 -23.09
C VAL A 522 -22.17 -23.86 -23.65
N ASN A 523 -22.29 -23.89 -24.98
CA ASN A 523 -23.01 -24.90 -25.77
C ASN A 523 -24.51 -25.10 -25.43
N SER A 524 -25.14 -24.16 -24.70
CA SER A 524 -26.51 -24.25 -24.18
C SER A 524 -27.30 -22.96 -24.46
N PRO A 525 -28.64 -23.01 -24.67
CA PRO A 525 -29.47 -21.82 -24.80
C PRO A 525 -29.81 -21.14 -23.46
N CYS A 526 -29.13 -21.50 -22.36
CA CYS A 526 -29.43 -21.01 -21.01
C CYS A 526 -29.34 -19.47 -20.88
N ALA A 527 -28.43 -18.83 -21.62
CA ALA A 527 -28.24 -17.38 -21.65
C ALA A 527 -29.46 -16.60 -22.12
N ASP A 528 -30.24 -17.14 -23.07
CA ASP A 528 -31.51 -16.54 -23.53
C ASP A 528 -32.53 -16.35 -22.38
N THR A 529 -32.27 -16.99 -21.24
CA THR A 529 -33.15 -17.04 -20.06
C THR A 529 -32.43 -16.71 -18.75
N LEU A 530 -31.19 -16.20 -18.80
CA LEU A 530 -30.27 -15.99 -17.65
C LEU A 530 -30.33 -17.17 -16.65
N SER A 531 -30.16 -18.39 -17.17
CA SER A 531 -30.27 -19.64 -16.42
C SER A 531 -29.06 -20.55 -16.57
N CYS A 532 -27.92 -20.02 -17.02
CA CYS A 532 -26.68 -20.78 -17.06
C CYS A 532 -26.19 -21.05 -15.62
N PRO A 533 -25.46 -22.16 -15.38
CA PRO A 533 -24.88 -22.41 -14.07
C PRO A 533 -23.88 -21.33 -13.67
N ALA A 534 -24.19 -20.64 -12.57
CA ALA A 534 -23.37 -19.62 -11.95
C ALA A 534 -23.20 -19.93 -10.45
N PRO A 535 -22.15 -19.44 -9.79
CA PRO A 535 -22.08 -19.45 -8.34
C PRO A 535 -23.17 -18.55 -7.74
N MET A 536 -23.60 -18.82 -6.52
CA MET A 536 -24.49 -17.96 -5.74
C MET A 536 -23.77 -17.55 -4.46
N TYR A 537 -23.51 -16.25 -4.27
CA TYR A 537 -22.76 -15.75 -3.12
C TYR A 537 -23.66 -15.40 -1.93
N PHE A 538 -23.25 -15.85 -0.75
CA PHE A 538 -23.93 -15.68 0.53
C PHE A 538 -22.98 -15.07 1.56
N MET A 539 -23.53 -14.18 2.39
CA MET A 539 -22.87 -13.53 3.53
C MET A 539 -23.74 -13.77 4.77
N ASP A 540 -23.14 -14.28 5.85
CA ASP A 540 -23.81 -14.76 7.09
C ASP A 540 -25.08 -15.62 6.87
N GLY A 541 -25.09 -16.40 5.79
CA GLY A 541 -26.23 -17.25 5.41
C GLY A 541 -27.37 -16.55 4.67
N GLU A 542 -27.27 -15.24 4.41
CA GLU A 542 -28.19 -14.49 3.54
C GLU A 542 -27.65 -14.42 2.10
N TYR A 543 -28.52 -14.67 1.12
CA TYR A 543 -28.17 -14.61 -0.30
C TYR A 543 -28.11 -13.16 -0.78
N GLN A 544 -27.01 -12.78 -1.43
CA GLN A 544 -26.74 -11.38 -1.81
C GLN A 544 -27.17 -11.03 -3.26
N GLY A 545 -27.71 -11.99 -4.01
CA GLY A 545 -28.15 -11.79 -5.40
C GLY A 545 -29.66 -11.96 -5.61
N GLU A 546 -30.04 -12.06 -6.89
CA GLU A 546 -31.41 -12.34 -7.35
C GLU A 546 -31.52 -13.64 -8.18
N PHE A 547 -30.41 -14.09 -8.78
CA PHE A 547 -30.33 -15.32 -9.57
C PHE A 547 -30.60 -16.57 -8.71
N SER A 548 -31.14 -17.63 -9.32
CA SER A 548 -30.99 -18.97 -8.74
C SER A 548 -31.27 -20.09 -9.74
N ASN A 549 -30.38 -21.07 -9.77
CA ASN A 549 -30.65 -22.42 -10.30
C ASN A 549 -30.76 -23.49 -9.19
N ILE A 550 -30.77 -23.10 -7.90
CA ILE A 550 -30.80 -24.00 -6.73
C ILE A 550 -32.10 -23.81 -5.92
N PRO A 551 -33.24 -24.37 -6.38
CA PRO A 551 -34.57 -24.13 -5.80
C PRO A 551 -34.74 -24.58 -4.34
N ASP A 552 -33.84 -25.44 -3.84
CA ASP A 552 -33.81 -25.89 -2.44
C ASP A 552 -33.16 -24.85 -1.50
N LEU A 553 -32.39 -23.89 -2.03
CA LEU A 553 -31.82 -22.75 -1.28
C LEU A 553 -32.64 -21.48 -1.48
N VAL A 554 -32.84 -21.07 -2.73
CA VAL A 554 -33.56 -19.85 -3.12
C VAL A 554 -34.53 -20.22 -4.25
N PRO A 555 -35.82 -19.82 -4.19
CA PRO A 555 -36.74 -20.10 -5.30
C PRO A 555 -36.28 -19.45 -6.59
N ILE A 556 -36.27 -20.21 -7.69
CA ILE A 556 -35.96 -19.70 -9.04
C ILE A 556 -36.80 -18.44 -9.32
N PRO A 557 -36.18 -17.30 -9.67
CA PRO A 557 -36.87 -16.02 -9.76
C PRO A 557 -37.84 -15.99 -10.96
N VAL A 558 -38.93 -15.23 -10.83
CA VAL A 558 -39.96 -15.12 -11.89
C VAL A 558 -39.48 -14.26 -13.06
N ASN A 559 -38.64 -13.27 -12.77
CA ASN A 559 -37.88 -12.50 -13.75
C ASN A 559 -36.44 -13.01 -13.67
N ALA A 560 -35.84 -13.34 -14.80
CA ALA A 560 -34.43 -13.73 -14.82
C ALA A 560 -33.54 -12.50 -14.52
N SER A 561 -32.42 -12.72 -13.83
CA SER A 561 -31.47 -11.68 -13.40
C SER A 561 -30.06 -12.24 -13.50
N ASP A 562 -29.11 -11.39 -13.90
CA ASP A 562 -27.66 -11.70 -13.88
C ASP A 562 -27.03 -11.37 -12.52
N ASN A 563 -27.76 -10.80 -11.56
CA ASN A 563 -27.20 -10.57 -10.23
C ASN A 563 -27.09 -11.90 -9.48
N PHE A 564 -25.90 -12.50 -9.43
CA PHE A 564 -25.62 -13.70 -8.66
C PHE A 564 -24.98 -13.44 -7.28
N GLY A 565 -24.85 -12.17 -6.88
CA GLY A 565 -24.38 -11.71 -5.57
C GLY A 565 -22.90 -11.34 -5.48
N LEU A 566 -22.13 -11.51 -6.56
CA LEU A 566 -20.68 -11.24 -6.59
C LEU A 566 -20.36 -9.77 -6.28
N GLY A 567 -20.92 -8.82 -7.04
CA GLY A 567 -20.69 -7.38 -6.83
C GLY A 567 -21.19 -6.78 -5.50
N VAL A 568 -21.79 -7.59 -4.61
CA VAL A 568 -22.08 -7.22 -3.22
C VAL A 568 -21.02 -7.78 -2.27
N VAL A 569 -20.47 -8.96 -2.58
CA VAL A 569 -19.53 -9.70 -1.73
C VAL A 569 -18.08 -9.39 -2.05
N GLU A 570 -17.71 -9.17 -3.31
CA GLU A 570 -16.34 -8.87 -3.72
C GLU A 570 -15.76 -7.61 -3.05
N PRO A 571 -16.45 -6.44 -3.05
CA PRO A 571 -15.87 -5.22 -2.48
C PRO A 571 -15.43 -5.40 -1.01
N LEU A 572 -16.18 -6.21 -0.26
CA LEU A 572 -15.93 -6.50 1.15
C LEU A 572 -14.59 -7.24 1.38
N PHE A 573 -14.04 -7.94 0.38
CA PHE A 573 -12.72 -8.60 0.50
C PHE A 573 -11.55 -7.60 0.47
N PHE A 574 -11.79 -6.35 0.04
CA PHE A 574 -10.81 -5.27 0.10
C PHE A 574 -10.89 -4.44 1.40
N HIS A 575 -11.96 -4.59 2.18
CA HIS A 575 -12.11 -3.92 3.48
C HIS A 575 -11.08 -4.46 4.50
N PRO A 576 -10.76 -3.71 5.58
CA PRO A 576 -9.84 -4.16 6.62
C PRO A 576 -10.21 -5.54 7.17
N ILE A 577 -9.19 -6.34 7.52
CA ILE A 577 -9.37 -7.74 7.91
C ILE A 577 -10.32 -7.93 9.11
N GLY A 578 -10.37 -6.97 10.04
CA GLY A 578 -11.29 -6.97 11.18
C GLY A 578 -12.75 -6.82 10.75
N ASP A 579 -13.03 -5.92 9.82
CA ASP A 579 -14.38 -5.71 9.27
C ASP A 579 -14.81 -6.90 8.41
N TRP A 580 -13.90 -7.44 7.60
CA TRP A 580 -14.15 -8.65 6.82
C TRP A 580 -14.54 -9.85 7.71
N GLN A 581 -13.87 -10.01 8.86
CA GLN A 581 -14.27 -11.00 9.87
C GLN A 581 -15.62 -10.67 10.52
N GLY A 582 -15.96 -9.38 10.65
CA GLY A 582 -17.23 -8.88 11.16
C GLY A 582 -18.45 -9.21 10.29
N TYR A 583 -18.27 -9.34 8.97
CA TYR A 583 -19.35 -9.69 8.02
C TYR A 583 -19.83 -11.16 8.11
N GLY A 584 -19.21 -12.00 8.95
CA GLY A 584 -19.64 -13.37 9.20
C GLY A 584 -19.17 -14.36 8.12
N THR A 585 -19.96 -15.42 7.87
CA THR A 585 -19.51 -16.50 6.96
C THR A 585 -19.66 -16.12 5.49
N MET A 586 -18.55 -16.13 4.74
CA MET A 586 -18.54 -15.95 3.28
C MET A 586 -18.62 -17.29 2.55
N VAL A 587 -19.62 -17.48 1.70
CA VAL A 587 -19.92 -18.78 1.07
C VAL A 587 -20.34 -18.60 -0.38
N ALA A 588 -19.79 -19.43 -1.29
CA ALA A 588 -20.28 -19.56 -2.66
C ALA A 588 -20.95 -20.93 -2.87
N TYR A 589 -22.18 -20.96 -3.37
CA TYR A 589 -22.86 -22.20 -3.76
C TYR A 589 -22.80 -22.40 -5.27
N LEU A 590 -22.37 -23.58 -5.73
CA LEU A 590 -22.35 -23.95 -7.14
C LEU A 590 -23.18 -25.21 -7.38
N ASN A 591 -24.09 -25.16 -8.36
CA ASN A 591 -24.70 -26.35 -8.94
C ASN A 591 -24.54 -26.27 -10.47
N PHE A 592 -23.73 -27.15 -11.04
CA PHE A 592 -23.51 -27.23 -12.48
C PHE A 592 -24.27 -28.43 -13.06
N ASP A 593 -25.38 -28.18 -13.75
CA ASP A 593 -26.33 -29.20 -14.21
C ASP A 593 -26.37 -29.39 -15.75
N LEU A 594 -25.48 -28.69 -16.49
CA LEU A 594 -25.31 -28.86 -17.93
C LEU A 594 -24.32 -29.98 -18.28
N GLU A 595 -24.52 -30.60 -19.45
CA GLU A 595 -23.48 -31.45 -20.08
C GLU A 595 -22.41 -30.56 -20.68
N TYR A 596 -21.19 -30.61 -20.14
CA TYR A 596 -20.01 -29.89 -20.63
C TYR A 596 -18.83 -30.85 -20.75
N ASP A 597 -18.15 -30.82 -21.90
CA ASP A 597 -17.11 -31.77 -22.30
C ASP A 597 -15.68 -31.23 -22.12
N GLN A 598 -15.53 -30.16 -21.35
CA GLN A 598 -14.27 -29.56 -20.94
C GLN A 598 -14.26 -29.37 -19.40
N ASP A 599 -13.12 -28.93 -18.88
CA ASP A 599 -12.94 -28.62 -17.46
C ASP A 599 -13.40 -27.18 -17.17
N LEU A 600 -13.83 -26.92 -15.93
CA LEU A 600 -14.05 -25.57 -15.40
C LEU A 600 -12.86 -25.17 -14.51
N PHE A 601 -12.83 -23.93 -14.05
CA PHE A 601 -11.82 -23.43 -13.13
C PHE A 601 -12.48 -22.79 -11.91
N TYR A 602 -11.78 -22.87 -10.78
CA TYR A 602 -11.98 -21.95 -9.66
C TYR A 602 -10.70 -21.12 -9.54
N PHE A 603 -10.81 -19.83 -9.26
CA PHE A 603 -9.67 -18.93 -9.23
C PHE A 603 -9.86 -17.84 -8.16
N CYS A 604 -8.84 -17.03 -7.92
CA CYS A 604 -8.95 -15.91 -6.98
C CYS A 604 -9.37 -14.65 -7.75
N HIS A 605 -10.53 -14.09 -7.41
CA HIS A 605 -11.07 -12.93 -8.10
C HIS A 605 -10.17 -11.68 -7.96
N LEU A 606 -9.37 -11.63 -6.89
CA LEU A 606 -8.48 -10.51 -6.57
C LEU A 606 -7.02 -10.71 -7.01
N HIS A 607 -6.60 -11.94 -7.38
CA HIS A 607 -5.21 -12.27 -7.66
C HIS A 607 -5.08 -13.27 -8.82
N ALA A 608 -4.44 -12.86 -9.91
CA ALA A 608 -4.13 -13.70 -11.07
C ALA A 608 -3.14 -14.84 -10.73
N GLY A 609 -3.08 -15.88 -11.57
CA GLY A 609 -2.18 -17.02 -11.43
C GLY A 609 -2.62 -18.06 -10.38
N MET A 610 -3.71 -17.83 -9.66
CA MET A 610 -4.20 -18.70 -8.58
C MET A 610 -5.19 -19.79 -9.02
N SER A 611 -5.51 -19.92 -10.32
CA SER A 611 -6.50 -20.89 -10.79
C SER A 611 -6.22 -22.34 -10.38
N GLY A 612 -7.23 -23.05 -9.91
CA GLY A 612 -7.31 -24.50 -9.80
C GLY A 612 -8.36 -25.08 -10.76
N ARG A 613 -8.32 -26.40 -10.99
CA ARG A 613 -9.13 -27.08 -12.02
C ARG A 613 -10.32 -27.81 -11.42
N ILE A 614 -11.43 -27.84 -12.15
CA ILE A 614 -12.62 -28.65 -11.85
C ILE A 614 -12.88 -29.60 -13.03
N LYS A 615 -12.88 -30.91 -12.78
CA LYS A 615 -13.35 -31.90 -13.75
C LYS A 615 -14.75 -32.38 -13.37
N LEU A 616 -15.69 -32.29 -14.31
CA LEU A 616 -17.08 -32.71 -14.12
C LEU A 616 -17.24 -34.22 -14.33
N LYS A 617 -18.09 -34.85 -13.51
CA LYS A 617 -18.42 -36.27 -13.54
C LYS A 617 -19.89 -36.54 -13.81
N ASP A 618 -20.16 -37.59 -14.60
CA ASP A 618 -21.50 -38.12 -14.84
C ASP A 618 -22.05 -38.88 -13.62
N SER A 619 -23.34 -39.26 -13.68
CA SER A 619 -24.00 -40.06 -12.65
C SER A 619 -23.43 -41.47 -12.40
N ASN A 620 -22.49 -41.94 -13.24
CA ASN A 620 -21.76 -43.20 -13.08
C ASN A 620 -20.35 -43.01 -12.51
N GLY A 621 -19.90 -41.75 -12.34
CA GLY A 621 -18.56 -41.38 -11.88
C GLY A 621 -17.50 -41.27 -12.98
N ASN A 622 -17.89 -41.23 -14.27
CA ASN A 622 -16.97 -41.00 -15.38
C ASN A 622 -16.72 -39.48 -15.57
N LEU A 623 -15.48 -39.08 -15.84
CA LEU A 623 -15.13 -37.71 -16.23
C LEU A 623 -15.76 -37.36 -17.59
N LEU A 624 -16.38 -36.19 -17.73
CA LEU A 624 -17.03 -35.74 -18.97
C LEU A 624 -16.01 -35.30 -20.03
N SER A 625 -14.98 -34.55 -19.61
CA SER A 625 -13.81 -34.17 -20.41
C SER A 625 -12.79 -35.30 -20.61
N GLY A 626 -12.95 -36.40 -19.88
CA GLY A 626 -11.96 -37.47 -19.80
C GLY A 626 -10.68 -37.07 -19.05
N ASP A 627 -9.60 -37.80 -19.32
CA ASP A 627 -8.31 -37.63 -18.64
C ASP A 627 -7.47 -36.44 -19.19
N GLU A 628 -7.91 -35.78 -20.28
CA GLU A 628 -7.20 -34.63 -20.86
C GLU A 628 -7.54 -33.34 -20.10
N ASN A 629 -6.54 -32.46 -19.91
CA ASN A 629 -6.71 -31.17 -19.25
C ASN A 629 -7.01 -30.09 -20.30
N VAL A 630 -8.29 -29.77 -20.51
CA VAL A 630 -8.77 -28.87 -21.56
C VAL A 630 -9.84 -27.93 -20.98
N PRO A 631 -9.70 -26.60 -21.07
CA PRO A 631 -8.53 -25.84 -21.51
C PRO A 631 -7.25 -26.12 -20.68
N PRO A 632 -6.04 -25.90 -21.23
CA PRO A 632 -4.80 -25.93 -20.44
C PRO A 632 -4.73 -24.69 -19.52
N ILE A 633 -3.99 -24.81 -18.42
CA ILE A 633 -3.49 -23.63 -17.68
C ILE A 633 -2.17 -23.25 -18.37
N GLU A 634 -2.03 -22.00 -18.81
CA GLU A 634 -0.91 -21.57 -19.67
C GLU A 634 0.37 -21.18 -18.91
N TYR A 635 0.36 -21.30 -17.58
CA TYR A 635 1.48 -21.07 -16.69
C TYR A 635 1.75 -22.29 -15.80
N ASN A 636 2.95 -22.36 -15.21
CA ASN A 636 3.26 -23.32 -14.15
C ASN A 636 2.97 -22.67 -12.79
N TYR A 637 2.49 -23.46 -11.83
CA TYR A 637 2.49 -23.01 -10.44
C TYR A 637 3.91 -22.82 -9.92
N ASP A 638 4.05 -21.89 -8.98
CA ASP A 638 5.24 -21.66 -8.19
C ASP A 638 5.66 -22.94 -7.45
N VAL A 639 6.98 -23.09 -7.26
CA VAL A 639 7.57 -24.23 -6.56
C VAL A 639 8.55 -23.71 -5.50
N VAL A 640 8.05 -23.61 -4.27
CA VAL A 640 8.83 -23.15 -3.11
C VAL A 640 9.73 -24.28 -2.60
N THR A 641 11.05 -24.11 -2.72
CA THR A 641 12.06 -25.10 -2.29
C THR A 641 13.32 -24.44 -1.74
N GLY A 642 14.15 -25.21 -1.03
CA GLY A 642 15.46 -24.75 -0.56
C GLY A 642 15.35 -23.59 0.42
N HIS A 643 16.09 -22.51 0.17
CA HIS A 643 16.13 -21.33 1.03
C HIS A 643 14.74 -20.70 1.21
N ASP A 644 13.96 -20.65 0.14
CA ASP A 644 12.60 -20.09 0.15
C ASP A 644 11.65 -20.90 1.06
N ALA A 645 11.76 -22.23 1.06
CA ALA A 645 10.97 -23.09 1.95
C ALA A 645 11.37 -22.97 3.44
N GLU A 646 12.65 -22.70 3.72
CA GLU A 646 13.16 -22.46 5.07
C GLU A 646 12.70 -21.10 5.61
N CYS A 647 12.77 -20.05 4.78
CA CYS A 647 12.38 -18.69 5.13
C CYS A 647 10.86 -18.43 5.06
N GLY A 648 10.09 -19.24 4.33
CA GLY A 648 8.68 -18.98 4.03
C GLY A 648 8.47 -17.93 2.93
N THR A 649 9.46 -17.76 2.05
CA THR A 649 9.54 -16.70 1.03
C THR A 649 9.34 -17.27 -0.38
N PHE A 650 9.47 -16.41 -1.39
CA PHE A 650 9.56 -16.80 -2.78
C PHE A 650 10.63 -16.00 -3.54
N GLY A 651 11.39 -16.69 -4.41
CA GLY A 651 12.32 -16.08 -5.37
C GLY A 651 13.72 -15.75 -4.84
N LEU A 652 14.05 -16.07 -3.58
CA LEU A 652 15.27 -15.61 -2.92
C LEU A 652 16.48 -16.55 -3.04
N ASN A 653 16.29 -17.78 -3.55
CA ASN A 653 17.38 -18.77 -3.64
C ASN A 653 18.67 -18.25 -4.30
N ASP A 654 18.59 -17.39 -5.32
CA ASP A 654 19.74 -16.81 -6.03
C ASP A 654 20.37 -15.57 -5.35
N TYR A 655 19.73 -15.03 -4.31
CA TYR A 655 20.11 -13.77 -3.66
C TYR A 655 20.82 -13.99 -2.31
N GLN A 656 21.02 -15.24 -1.92
CA GLN A 656 21.84 -15.62 -0.75
C GLN A 656 23.26 -15.06 -0.82
N LEU A 657 23.74 -14.52 0.30
CA LEU A 657 25.08 -13.95 0.39
C LEU A 657 26.16 -15.03 0.56
N PRO A 658 27.37 -14.85 -0.04
CA PRO A 658 27.81 -13.69 -0.81
C PRO A 658 27.29 -13.68 -2.25
N ASN A 659 26.71 -12.54 -2.65
CA ASN A 659 26.28 -12.22 -4.02
C ASN A 659 27.15 -11.07 -4.57
N ASP A 660 27.38 -10.97 -5.89
CA ASP A 660 28.25 -9.94 -6.48
C ASP A 660 27.56 -8.60 -6.78
N GLN A 661 26.23 -8.54 -6.63
CA GLN A 661 25.42 -7.32 -6.73
C GLN A 661 25.13 -6.68 -5.35
N CYS A 662 25.57 -7.31 -4.26
CA CYS A 662 25.17 -6.97 -2.89
C CYS A 662 26.38 -6.75 -1.95
N PRO A 663 26.21 -6.00 -0.84
CA PRO A 663 27.18 -5.97 0.25
C PRO A 663 27.36 -7.36 0.87
N SER A 664 28.35 -7.51 1.76
CA SER A 664 28.64 -8.80 2.42
C SER A 664 27.62 -9.23 3.49
N ARG A 665 26.69 -8.32 3.84
CA ARG A 665 25.54 -8.43 4.74
C ARG A 665 24.75 -7.13 4.65
N PHE A 666 23.48 -7.14 5.04
CA PHE A 666 22.68 -5.96 5.35
C PHE A 666 22.48 -5.83 6.85
N VAL A 667 22.23 -6.94 7.53
CA VAL A 667 22.02 -6.96 8.98
C VAL A 667 23.35 -7.20 9.74
N CYS A 668 23.61 -6.41 10.77
CA CYS A 668 24.71 -6.62 11.69
C CYS A 668 24.31 -7.56 12.83
N TYR A 669 25.07 -8.63 13.04
CA TYR A 669 24.81 -9.61 14.10
C TYR A 669 26.10 -10.19 14.69
N ASP A 670 26.01 -10.63 15.94
CA ASP A 670 27.01 -11.50 16.56
C ASP A 670 26.77 -12.96 16.12
N LEU A 671 27.85 -13.65 15.74
CA LEU A 671 27.89 -14.96 15.03
C LEU A 671 27.39 -16.19 15.86
N GLY A 672 26.38 -16.04 16.71
CA GLY A 672 25.84 -17.12 17.55
C GLY A 672 24.49 -16.85 18.21
N GLY A 673 23.69 -15.90 17.70
CA GLY A 673 22.36 -15.57 18.21
C GLY A 673 21.22 -16.46 17.69
N THR A 674 20.06 -16.40 18.34
CA THR A 674 18.83 -17.12 17.93
C THR A 674 18.16 -16.55 16.68
N LEU A 675 18.49 -15.30 16.31
CA LEU A 675 17.97 -14.63 15.12
C LEU A 675 18.71 -15.02 13.82
N LEU A 676 19.78 -15.82 13.90
CA LEU A 676 20.72 -16.05 12.78
C LEU A 676 20.04 -16.58 11.50
N ASP A 677 19.00 -17.40 11.63
CA ASP A 677 18.32 -17.95 10.45
C ASP A 677 17.36 -16.93 9.81
N PHE A 678 16.63 -16.15 10.61
CA PHE A 678 15.81 -15.03 10.13
C PHE A 678 16.69 -13.93 9.49
N VAL A 679 17.85 -13.63 10.07
CA VAL A 679 18.85 -12.70 9.52
C VAL A 679 19.32 -13.10 8.12
N LYS A 680 19.55 -14.39 7.85
CA LYS A 680 19.91 -14.85 6.48
C LYS A 680 18.77 -14.64 5.50
N CYS A 681 17.52 -14.77 5.94
CA CYS A 681 16.35 -14.52 5.10
C CYS A 681 16.29 -13.02 4.73
N ILE A 682 16.43 -12.12 5.72
CA ILE A 682 16.50 -10.67 5.49
C ILE A 682 17.67 -10.31 4.55
N ASP A 683 18.89 -10.82 4.81
CA ASP A 683 20.07 -10.58 3.95
C ASP A 683 19.81 -10.96 2.47
N SER A 684 19.03 -12.02 2.20
CA SER A 684 18.64 -12.41 0.85
C SER A 684 17.51 -11.55 0.26
N MET A 685 16.52 -11.13 1.07
CA MET A 685 15.45 -10.22 0.66
C MET A 685 16.01 -8.87 0.23
N ASP A 686 16.91 -8.31 1.03
CA ASP A 686 17.51 -6.99 0.78
C ASP A 686 18.48 -7.04 -0.41
N CYS A 687 19.13 -8.18 -0.62
CA CYS A 687 19.92 -8.43 -1.83
C CYS A 687 19.03 -8.48 -3.09
N ALA A 688 17.89 -9.16 -3.04
CA ALA A 688 16.93 -9.21 -4.13
C ALA A 688 16.33 -7.82 -4.45
N MET A 689 15.99 -7.06 -3.40
CA MET A 689 15.50 -5.69 -3.53
C MET A 689 16.53 -4.76 -4.16
N LEU A 690 17.77 -4.75 -3.65
CA LEU A 690 18.86 -3.94 -4.17
C LEU A 690 19.14 -4.24 -5.65
N ASP A 691 19.21 -5.53 -6.01
CA ASP A 691 19.43 -5.97 -7.40
C ASP A 691 18.25 -5.62 -8.34
N GLY A 692 17.02 -5.70 -7.82
CA GLY A 692 15.79 -5.38 -8.55
C GLY A 692 15.59 -3.89 -8.76
N MET A 693 15.81 -3.07 -7.72
CA MET A 693 15.69 -1.61 -7.76
C MET A 693 16.84 -0.91 -8.48
N THR A 694 17.91 -1.65 -8.86
CA THR A 694 19.01 -1.11 -9.69
C THR A 694 18.61 -1.11 -11.18
N THR A 695 17.84 -0.09 -11.55
CA THR A 695 17.07 0.00 -12.79
C THR A 695 17.62 1.02 -13.78
N PHE A 696 17.37 0.79 -15.06
CA PHE A 696 17.71 1.69 -16.16
C PHE A 696 16.55 2.64 -16.47
N TYR A 697 16.85 3.93 -16.58
CA TYR A 697 15.89 4.99 -16.92
C TYR A 697 15.75 5.13 -18.45
N GLY A 698 14.51 4.94 -18.92
CA GLY A 698 14.19 4.89 -20.35
C GLY A 698 14.75 3.64 -21.05
N GLY A 699 14.99 3.75 -22.36
CA GLY A 699 15.46 2.65 -23.21
C GLY A 699 14.35 1.94 -24.00
N ASP A 700 13.10 2.04 -23.54
CA ASP A 700 11.92 1.36 -24.11
C ASP A 700 11.38 1.97 -25.43
N GLY A 701 12.13 2.91 -26.03
CA GLY A 701 11.66 3.70 -27.18
C GLY A 701 10.62 4.79 -26.82
N ILE A 702 10.29 4.93 -25.54
CA ILE A 702 9.36 5.91 -25.00
C ILE A 702 10.05 7.28 -24.83
N SER A 703 9.49 8.31 -25.47
CA SER A 703 10.05 9.67 -25.49
C SER A 703 9.34 10.67 -24.57
N VAL A 704 8.35 10.21 -23.81
CA VAL A 704 7.58 11.02 -22.86
C VAL A 704 8.21 10.88 -21.48
N GLU A 705 8.66 12.00 -20.91
CA GLU A 705 9.37 12.04 -19.62
C GLU A 705 8.53 11.48 -18.47
N SER A 706 7.28 11.94 -18.33
CA SER A 706 6.35 11.44 -17.30
C SER A 706 6.08 9.93 -17.40
N THR A 707 6.03 9.37 -18.61
CA THR A 707 5.88 7.92 -18.80
C THR A 707 7.15 7.17 -18.38
N ASN A 708 8.34 7.71 -18.68
CA ASN A 708 9.60 7.12 -18.22
C ASN A 708 9.75 7.18 -16.68
N ASP A 709 9.24 8.25 -16.04
CA ASP A 709 9.21 8.37 -14.57
C ASP A 709 8.23 7.37 -13.92
N VAL A 710 7.03 7.19 -14.49
CA VAL A 710 6.07 6.15 -14.06
C VAL A 710 6.67 4.74 -14.24
N ILE A 711 7.34 4.49 -15.35
CA ILE A 711 8.03 3.21 -15.59
C ILE A 711 9.19 2.99 -14.60
N LEU A 712 9.95 4.04 -14.27
CA LEU A 712 11.01 3.97 -13.26
C LEU A 712 10.43 3.66 -11.87
N PHE A 713 9.36 4.35 -11.47
CA PHE A 713 8.62 4.05 -10.23
C PHE A 713 8.22 2.58 -10.19
N ILE A 714 7.47 2.09 -11.18
CA ILE A 714 6.97 0.71 -11.19
C ILE A 714 8.12 -0.32 -11.14
N ARG A 715 9.18 -0.11 -11.94
CA ARG A 715 10.31 -1.05 -12.01
C ARG A 715 11.08 -1.20 -10.70
N GLN A 716 11.07 -0.18 -9.85
CA GLN A 716 11.65 -0.24 -8.51
C GLN A 716 10.62 -0.65 -7.45
N MET A 717 9.36 -0.24 -7.60
CA MET A 717 8.32 -0.51 -6.60
C MET A 717 7.86 -1.97 -6.60
N ILE A 718 7.92 -2.68 -7.73
CA ILE A 718 7.68 -4.14 -7.77
C ILE A 718 8.69 -4.91 -6.87
N PRO A 719 10.01 -4.84 -7.07
CA PRO A 719 10.97 -5.55 -6.20
C PRO A 719 10.99 -5.04 -4.76
N HIS A 720 10.65 -3.77 -4.53
CA HIS A 720 10.41 -3.21 -3.19
C HIS A 720 9.20 -3.90 -2.51
N HIS A 721 8.06 -3.99 -3.19
CA HIS A 721 6.87 -4.69 -2.66
C HIS A 721 7.13 -6.21 -2.47
N GLN A 722 7.88 -6.85 -3.38
CA GLN A 722 8.29 -8.25 -3.22
C GLN A 722 9.18 -8.47 -1.98
N ASN A 723 10.02 -7.50 -1.60
CA ASN A 723 10.79 -7.54 -0.36
C ASN A 723 9.86 -7.48 0.86
N ALA A 724 8.96 -6.49 0.93
CA ALA A 724 7.97 -6.38 2.01
C ALA A 724 7.10 -7.63 2.18
N VAL A 725 6.55 -8.17 1.08
CA VAL A 725 5.76 -9.42 1.09
C VAL A 725 6.60 -10.57 1.66
N ASN A 726 7.87 -10.70 1.26
CA ASN A 726 8.76 -11.72 1.79
C ASN A 726 9.11 -11.51 3.27
N MET A 727 9.37 -10.27 3.72
CA MET A 727 9.60 -9.95 5.14
C MET A 727 8.37 -10.30 6.00
N ALA A 728 7.19 -9.90 5.55
CA ALA A 728 5.91 -10.15 6.21
C ALA A 728 5.61 -11.66 6.31
N LYS A 729 5.83 -12.41 5.22
CA LYS A 729 5.71 -13.89 5.23
C LYS A 729 6.71 -14.53 6.18
N ALA A 730 7.98 -14.11 6.17
CA ALA A 730 9.00 -14.68 7.05
C ALA A 730 8.71 -14.41 8.53
N LEU A 731 8.21 -13.20 8.87
CA LEU A 731 7.77 -12.91 10.24
C LEU A 731 6.55 -13.77 10.64
N LEU A 732 5.53 -13.88 9.78
CA LEU A 732 4.37 -14.74 10.01
C LEU A 732 4.78 -16.22 10.15
N LYS A 733 5.73 -16.69 9.32
CA LYS A 733 6.32 -18.04 9.36
C LYS A 733 7.05 -18.32 10.68
N SER A 734 7.69 -17.32 11.28
CA SER A 734 8.37 -17.44 12.57
C SER A 734 7.42 -17.69 13.74
N GLY A 735 6.14 -17.29 13.58
CA GLY A 735 5.12 -17.39 14.62
C GLY A 735 5.11 -16.25 15.64
N GLU A 736 6.01 -15.26 15.55
CA GLU A 736 6.01 -14.12 16.48
C GLU A 736 4.88 -13.11 16.21
N ALA A 737 4.49 -12.91 14.94
CA ALA A 737 3.35 -12.08 14.55
C ALA A 737 2.03 -12.87 14.44
N VAL A 738 1.85 -13.90 15.28
CA VAL A 738 0.56 -14.61 15.39
C VAL A 738 -0.17 -14.10 16.62
N CYS A 739 -1.38 -13.58 16.41
CA CYS A 739 -2.26 -13.11 17.46
C CYS A 739 -2.76 -14.29 18.31
N ASP A 740 -2.63 -14.17 19.63
CA ASP A 740 -3.04 -15.20 20.61
C ASP A 740 -4.44 -14.96 21.19
N THR A 741 -5.12 -13.90 20.73
CA THR A 741 -6.49 -13.54 21.14
C THR A 741 -7.49 -13.81 20.02
N SER A 742 -8.76 -14.01 20.38
CA SER A 742 -9.84 -14.30 19.43
C SER A 742 -10.92 -13.23 19.46
N GLY A 743 -10.99 -12.42 18.40
CA GLY A 743 -11.97 -11.33 18.23
C GLY A 743 -11.30 -9.96 18.10
N PRO A 744 -12.07 -8.92 17.76
CA PRO A 744 -11.58 -7.54 17.75
C PRO A 744 -11.14 -7.12 19.16
N VAL A 745 -10.13 -6.25 19.23
CA VAL A 745 -9.60 -5.73 20.49
C VAL A 745 -10.23 -4.36 20.75
N GLU A 746 -10.86 -4.17 21.91
CA GLU A 746 -11.47 -2.88 22.29
C GLU A 746 -10.40 -1.78 22.37
N GLU A 747 -10.75 -0.58 21.89
CA GLU A 747 -9.90 0.61 21.95
C GLU A 747 -9.36 0.87 23.37
N GLY A 748 -8.12 1.35 23.46
CA GLY A 748 -7.42 1.53 24.75
C GLY A 748 -7.02 0.24 25.48
N SER A 749 -7.33 -0.95 24.95
CA SER A 749 -6.81 -2.20 25.49
C SER A 749 -5.35 -2.43 25.12
N ASN A 750 -4.55 -2.98 26.03
CA ASN A 750 -3.20 -3.44 25.73
C ASN A 750 -3.24 -4.67 24.79
N VAL A 751 -3.25 -4.40 23.49
CA VAL A 751 -3.05 -5.38 22.40
C VAL A 751 -1.68 -6.07 22.60
N SER A 752 -1.56 -7.36 22.28
CA SER A 752 -0.22 -8.00 22.22
C SER A 752 0.48 -7.59 20.92
N VAL A 753 1.82 -7.51 20.92
CA VAL A 753 2.60 -7.21 19.70
C VAL A 753 2.25 -8.15 18.54
N GLY A 754 1.94 -9.43 18.83
CA GLY A 754 1.46 -10.37 17.81
C GLY A 754 0.09 -10.00 17.23
N CYS A 755 -0.83 -9.48 18.04
CA CYS A 755 -2.14 -9.01 17.58
C CYS A 755 -2.11 -7.62 16.91
N LEU A 756 -1.08 -6.81 17.15
CA LEU A 756 -0.78 -5.59 16.39
C LEU A 756 -0.16 -5.92 15.02
N LEU A 757 0.77 -6.88 14.99
CA LEU A 757 1.49 -7.24 13.76
C LEU A 757 0.74 -8.22 12.86
N GLU A 758 -0.12 -9.14 13.34
CA GLU A 758 -0.80 -10.10 12.45
C GLU A 758 -1.66 -9.43 11.37
N PRO A 759 -2.55 -8.45 11.70
CA PRO A 759 -3.34 -7.75 10.69
C PRO A 759 -2.45 -7.02 9.69
N MET A 760 -1.40 -6.35 10.18
CA MET A 760 -0.42 -5.62 9.37
C MET A 760 0.32 -6.53 8.38
N VAL A 761 0.94 -7.63 8.84
CA VAL A 761 1.71 -8.51 7.94
C VAL A 761 0.80 -9.18 6.91
N ARG A 762 -0.45 -9.49 7.27
CA ARG A 762 -1.45 -9.97 6.30
C ARG A 762 -1.81 -8.89 5.29
N ALA A 763 -2.02 -7.65 5.72
CA ALA A 763 -2.34 -6.52 4.83
C ALA A 763 -1.19 -6.21 3.87
N ILE A 764 0.07 -6.25 4.34
CA ILE A 764 1.26 -6.13 3.50
C ILE A 764 1.28 -7.26 2.46
N ILE A 765 1.07 -8.52 2.85
CA ILE A 765 1.05 -9.65 1.92
C ILE A 765 -0.05 -9.50 0.87
N ALA A 766 -1.27 -9.11 1.27
CA ALA A 766 -2.42 -9.02 0.38
C ALA A 766 -2.37 -7.78 -0.53
N ASN A 767 -2.35 -6.58 0.06
CA ASN A 767 -2.41 -5.32 -0.70
C ASN A 767 -1.22 -5.17 -1.64
N GLN A 768 -0.01 -5.51 -1.20
CA GLN A 768 1.18 -5.30 -2.04
C GLN A 768 1.31 -6.34 -3.15
N ASN A 769 0.82 -7.57 -2.96
CA ASN A 769 0.70 -8.55 -4.04
C ASN A 769 -0.27 -8.09 -5.13
N ARG A 770 -1.43 -7.54 -4.74
CA ARG A 770 -2.36 -6.91 -5.70
C ARG A 770 -1.70 -5.73 -6.41
N GLN A 771 -1.05 -4.83 -5.68
CA GLN A 771 -0.35 -3.67 -6.26
C GLN A 771 0.76 -4.08 -7.23
N ILE A 772 1.48 -5.19 -6.99
CA ILE A 772 2.42 -5.77 -7.96
C ILE A 772 1.68 -6.12 -9.27
N GLN A 773 0.57 -6.85 -9.20
CA GLN A 773 -0.18 -7.25 -10.40
C GLN A 773 -0.79 -6.04 -11.15
N GLU A 774 -1.30 -5.03 -10.43
CA GLU A 774 -1.79 -3.77 -11.02
C GLU A 774 -0.64 -2.97 -11.69
N MET A 775 0.52 -2.90 -11.05
CA MET A 775 1.72 -2.27 -11.63
C MET A 775 2.22 -3.02 -12.88
N GLU A 776 2.16 -4.34 -12.89
CA GLU A 776 2.49 -5.16 -14.07
C GLU A 776 1.52 -4.90 -15.22
N SER A 777 0.21 -4.82 -14.93
CA SER A 777 -0.81 -4.41 -15.92
C SER A 777 -0.53 -3.03 -16.51
N ILE A 778 -0.14 -2.05 -15.68
CA ILE A 778 0.24 -0.71 -16.17
C ILE A 778 1.43 -0.78 -17.14
N LEU A 779 2.45 -1.60 -16.89
CA LEU A 779 3.57 -1.81 -17.84
C LEU A 779 3.09 -2.40 -19.17
N GLU A 780 2.16 -3.35 -19.14
CA GLU A 780 1.58 -3.93 -20.36
C GLU A 780 0.84 -2.87 -21.20
N THR A 781 0.18 -1.88 -20.58
CA THR A 781 -0.44 -0.75 -21.32
C THR A 781 0.59 0.09 -22.09
N PHE A 782 1.84 0.14 -21.63
CA PHE A 782 2.95 0.81 -22.33
C PHE A 782 3.67 -0.11 -23.34
N GLY A 783 3.22 -1.36 -23.49
CA GLY A 783 3.83 -2.36 -24.36
C GLY A 783 5.11 -2.97 -23.80
N ILE A 784 5.32 -2.89 -22.48
CA ILE A 784 6.45 -3.48 -21.76
C ILE A 784 5.97 -4.80 -21.15
N ASP A 785 6.68 -5.88 -21.44
CA ASP A 785 6.40 -7.21 -20.89
C ASP A 785 6.95 -7.30 -19.44
N PRO A 786 6.10 -7.40 -18.40
CA PRO A 786 6.54 -7.44 -17.01
C PRO A 786 7.36 -8.70 -16.67
N LYS A 787 7.24 -9.78 -17.46
CA LYS A 787 8.03 -11.00 -17.28
C LYS A 787 9.44 -10.85 -17.86
N ASN A 788 9.68 -9.83 -18.69
CA ASN A 788 10.97 -9.49 -19.26
C ASN A 788 11.39 -8.05 -18.87
N PHE A 789 12.00 -7.90 -17.69
CA PHE A 789 12.67 -6.67 -17.25
C PHE A 789 13.89 -6.36 -18.14
N GLN A 790 13.64 -5.77 -19.32
CA GLN A 790 14.64 -5.42 -20.34
C GLN A 790 15.53 -4.22 -19.96
N SER A 791 15.53 -3.81 -18.71
CA SER A 791 16.01 -2.50 -18.27
C SER A 791 16.70 -2.55 -16.91
N ASN A 792 17.38 -3.65 -16.58
CA ASN A 792 18.19 -3.70 -15.36
C ASN A 792 19.67 -3.53 -15.73
N CYS A 793 20.43 -2.96 -14.80
CA CYS A 793 21.87 -2.81 -14.94
C CYS A 793 22.57 -3.43 -13.73
N ASP A 794 23.79 -3.90 -13.94
CA ASP A 794 24.55 -4.62 -12.91
C ASP A 794 25.66 -3.73 -12.34
N PHE A 795 25.89 -3.86 -11.04
CA PHE A 795 27.10 -3.37 -10.40
C PHE A 795 28.29 -4.16 -10.92
N THR A 796 29.35 -3.46 -11.33
CA THR A 796 30.63 -4.12 -11.60
C THR A 796 31.48 -4.18 -10.33
N PRO A 797 31.88 -5.38 -9.85
CA PRO A 797 32.69 -5.48 -8.63
C PRO A 797 34.07 -4.88 -8.82
N SER A 798 34.45 -3.98 -7.91
CA SER A 798 35.76 -3.34 -7.93
C SER A 798 36.91 -4.35 -7.89
N ALA A 799 38.08 -3.97 -8.42
CA ALA A 799 39.25 -4.86 -8.45
C ALA A 799 39.79 -5.22 -7.04
N ALA A 800 39.40 -4.47 -6.00
CA ALA A 800 39.72 -4.76 -4.61
C ALA A 800 38.82 -5.88 -4.03
N TRP A 801 37.54 -5.91 -4.39
CA TRP A 801 36.56 -6.88 -3.87
C TRP A 801 36.85 -8.33 -4.28
N LYS A 802 37.43 -8.53 -5.46
CA LYS A 802 37.84 -9.86 -5.92
C LYS A 802 38.98 -10.48 -5.09
N GLN A 803 39.53 -9.77 -4.09
CA GLN A 803 40.56 -10.29 -3.19
C GLN A 803 40.05 -10.60 -1.76
N THR A 804 38.88 -10.13 -1.36
CA THR A 804 38.31 -10.37 -0.01
C THR A 804 37.38 -11.58 0.03
N GLY A 805 36.81 -12.00 -1.11
CA GLY A 805 35.85 -13.11 -1.20
C GLY A 805 36.44 -14.53 -1.06
N VAL A 806 37.74 -14.72 -0.82
CA VAL A 806 38.35 -16.05 -0.60
C VAL A 806 39.49 -15.97 0.42
N GLU A 807 39.54 -16.96 1.33
CA GLU A 807 40.56 -17.19 2.37
C GLU A 807 40.60 -16.23 3.59
N SER A 808 39.60 -16.34 4.47
CA SER A 808 39.71 -15.92 5.88
C SER A 808 39.38 -17.02 6.89
N ASP A 809 39.86 -18.26 6.66
CA ASP A 809 40.10 -19.20 7.78
C ASP A 809 41.01 -20.39 7.39
N PHE A 810 42.31 -20.30 7.72
CA PHE A 810 43.21 -21.40 8.16
C PHE A 810 44.68 -20.94 8.22
N ILE A 811 45.02 -20.02 9.14
CA ILE A 811 46.43 -19.79 9.49
C ILE A 811 46.92 -20.95 10.37
N ILE A 812 47.34 -22.05 9.73
CA ILE A 812 48.14 -23.07 10.41
C ILE A 812 49.52 -22.47 10.69
N VAL A 813 49.72 -22.05 11.93
CA VAL A 813 51.02 -21.58 12.45
C VAL A 813 52.01 -22.74 12.40
N SER A 814 52.73 -22.85 11.28
CA SER A 814 53.81 -23.82 11.10
C SER A 814 55.03 -23.43 11.93
N ILE A 815 55.03 -23.84 13.19
CA ILE A 815 56.21 -23.76 14.06
C ILE A 815 57.32 -24.64 13.46
N GLY A 816 58.39 -24.01 13.00
CA GLY A 816 59.51 -24.70 12.39
C GLY A 816 60.26 -25.61 13.37
N ILE A 817 60.12 -26.92 13.21
CA ILE A 817 61.00 -27.92 13.83
C ILE A 817 61.99 -28.41 12.77
N SER A 818 63.23 -27.95 12.89
CA SER A 818 64.35 -28.41 12.05
C SER A 818 64.76 -29.84 12.39
N ALA A 819 65.13 -30.57 11.34
CA ALA A 819 65.95 -31.79 11.32
C ALA A 819 65.36 -33.08 11.94
N ILE A 820 65.20 -34.12 11.12
CA ILE A 820 66.25 -35.13 10.87
C ILE A 820 65.79 -36.03 9.71
N ALA A 821 66.69 -36.34 8.78
CA ALA A 821 66.42 -37.22 7.65
C ALA A 821 67.19 -38.55 7.80
N PHE A 822 66.55 -39.65 7.40
CA PHE A 822 67.12 -40.98 7.14
C PHE A 822 67.97 -41.66 8.23
N LEU A 823 67.43 -42.73 8.84
CA LEU A 823 68.02 -44.08 8.75
C LEU A 823 67.17 -45.17 9.44
N SER A 824 66.48 -45.99 8.66
CA SER A 824 66.39 -47.43 8.89
C SER A 824 65.82 -48.10 7.63
N GLY A 825 66.54 -49.11 7.13
CA GLY A 825 66.01 -50.04 6.14
C GLY A 825 65.86 -51.42 6.77
N LEU A 826 65.52 -52.38 5.90
CA LEU A 826 65.33 -53.83 6.13
C LEU A 826 63.92 -54.28 6.52
N LEU A 827 63.38 -55.06 5.56
CA LEU A 827 62.24 -56.00 5.60
C LEU A 827 60.84 -55.40 5.46
#